data_AF-A0A2E6D9L2-F1
#
_entry.id   AF-A0A2E6D9L2-F1
#
_cell.length_a   1.000
_cell.length_b   1.000
_cell.length_c   1.000
_cell.angle_alpha   90.00
_cell.angle_beta   90.00
_cell.angle_gamma   90.00
#
_symmetry.space_group_name_H-M   'P 1'
#
loop_
_entity.id
_entity.type
_entity.pdbx_description
1 polymer ?
#
loop_
_entity_poly.entity_id
_entity_poly.type
_entity_poly.pdbx_seq_one_letter_code
_entity_poly.pdbx_strand_id
1 'polypeptide(L)'
;MFFKRRWFKILAILLGLFAFVGYFTFSTFLFPPHEDAWEFDVSALVPRDVDFFVAKSGLEEDFGEFPRLAAANRIERTEAWMELESTSAYGAWLDDNGVEQLLAQLDEALEQIPLGYSPLDVFGGSDLALAGRFKGQSIEQADWAVYGRLNWIGKAALGALNYPGLIGLDASGIVVTEEEGILHLAGGQLSQDLYIARVLDVGVLGSEASLVRAAVELERASGENSLYLSADYGDRIETVRSRSAKGNELEVLLDLRALLDNLKQEGPLPDTSSERFLTAFLGRVFQVPACRKVMGVVGFDDGVNVDLHGTFSSEEITAAQRRIYGRDGGFGHEKVLEKIAISAPEDAALFAYLEGPIATLLEEVLDSVDPAMKSNLADAFRSTGRFSDLDAVRNHLAVSLHNRLALIVRENDYPLEEKLNPATGRREYVGPPNDGQPVFAVALVTWYSDEDKLIELRELIGQSPTYFGLEGRNGENGYYKHKVNNFDLREFWSRFVPGTGVIATINTHDQFIISNRYKMLMDIYKTTTIGGREHPRLSSRPEFLELLSDTVPSANMLVWMDPQRARKTLESQAEDWAREHAATGIDWGRKRAEEENKLIPQLFPGRGRGQLTRDQRDKLNAAVDPILTEYRTSFIKQRIPDLVRDKQRQIAYSMSCTAFLALIRLEPRSFSLSLRTVFPLPE
;
A
#
# COMPACT_ATOMS: atom_id res chain seq x y z
N MET A 1 -77.49 -6.06 28.30
CA MET A 1 -76.59 -5.57 27.21
C MET A 1 -76.04 -4.15 27.41
N PHE A 2 -76.75 -3.23 28.10
CA PHE A 2 -76.30 -1.83 28.29
C PHE A 2 -75.03 -1.64 29.15
N PHE A 3 -74.75 -2.54 30.10
CA PHE A 3 -73.61 -2.42 31.03
C PHE A 3 -72.24 -2.66 30.37
N LYS A 4 -72.15 -3.61 29.41
CA LYS A 4 -70.91 -3.92 28.68
C LYS A 4 -70.45 -2.79 27.76
N ARG A 5 -71.38 -2.06 27.13
CA ARG A 5 -71.08 -0.96 26.20
C ARG A 5 -70.55 0.30 26.91
N ARG A 6 -70.99 0.54 28.15
CA ARG A 6 -70.55 1.67 28.99
C ARG A 6 -69.14 1.42 29.55
N TRP A 7 -68.87 0.20 30.01
CA TRP A 7 -67.53 -0.22 30.43
C TRP A 7 -66.53 -0.22 29.28
N PHE A 8 -66.90 -0.68 28.09
CA PHE A 8 -66.01 -0.62 26.92
C PHE A 8 -65.70 0.81 26.51
N LYS A 9 -66.67 1.73 26.61
CA LYS A 9 -66.42 3.18 26.39
C LYS A 9 -65.51 3.77 27.46
N ILE A 10 -65.71 3.45 28.74
CA ILE A 10 -64.86 3.94 29.83
C ILE A 10 -63.45 3.37 29.69
N LEU A 11 -63.32 2.08 29.37
CA LEU A 11 -62.04 1.44 29.12
C LEU A 11 -61.34 2.06 27.90
N ALA A 12 -62.05 2.28 26.78
CA ALA A 12 -61.48 2.93 25.60
C ALA A 12 -61.10 4.41 25.83
N ILE A 13 -61.87 5.13 26.66
CA ILE A 13 -61.52 6.50 27.08
C ILE A 13 -60.30 6.48 28.00
N LEU A 14 -60.21 5.54 28.94
CA LEU A 14 -59.05 5.37 29.81
C LEU A 14 -57.82 4.92 29.03
N LEU A 15 -57.97 4.00 28.08
CA LEU A 15 -56.90 3.57 27.18
C LEU A 15 -56.47 4.71 26.25
N GLY A 16 -57.41 5.47 25.72
CA GLY A 16 -57.13 6.68 24.92
C GLY A 16 -56.46 7.76 25.75
N LEU A 17 -56.86 7.96 27.01
CA LEU A 17 -56.23 8.90 27.93
C LEU A 17 -54.83 8.42 28.34
N PHE A 18 -54.65 7.14 28.65
CA PHE A 18 -53.33 6.56 28.95
C PHE A 18 -52.42 6.54 27.73
N ALA A 19 -52.95 6.31 26.53
CA ALA A 19 -52.19 6.39 25.29
C ALA A 19 -51.82 7.85 24.99
N PHE A 20 -52.72 8.80 25.22
CA PHE A 20 -52.46 10.23 25.01
C PHE A 20 -51.48 10.80 26.04
N VAL A 21 -51.68 10.52 27.33
CA VAL A 21 -50.78 10.91 28.42
C VAL A 21 -49.45 10.18 28.26
N GLY A 22 -49.47 8.88 27.97
CA GLY A 22 -48.27 8.08 27.71
C GLY A 22 -47.49 8.61 26.50
N TYR A 23 -48.16 8.94 25.39
CA TYR A 23 -47.55 9.58 24.22
C TYR A 23 -46.95 10.94 24.58
N PHE A 24 -47.68 11.79 25.31
CA PHE A 24 -47.21 13.13 25.65
C PHE A 24 -46.05 13.08 26.65
N THR A 25 -46.12 12.21 27.65
CA THR A 25 -45.03 11.94 28.60
C THR A 25 -43.82 11.35 27.86
N PHE A 26 -44.00 10.33 27.02
CA PHE A 26 -42.91 9.79 26.21
C PHE A 26 -42.27 10.85 25.31
N SER A 27 -43.08 11.66 24.62
CA SER A 27 -42.60 12.71 23.72
C SER A 27 -41.90 13.86 24.44
N THR A 28 -42.30 14.16 25.68
CA THR A 28 -41.72 15.24 26.49
C THR A 28 -40.44 14.81 27.20
N PHE A 29 -40.40 13.56 27.68
CA PHE A 29 -39.28 13.05 28.48
C PHE A 29 -38.21 12.32 27.65
N LEU A 30 -38.53 11.82 26.45
CA LEU A 30 -37.60 11.06 25.61
C LEU A 30 -37.43 11.71 24.24
N PHE A 31 -38.38 11.51 23.32
CA PHE A 31 -38.37 12.11 21.98
C PHE A 31 -39.75 11.99 21.30
N PRO A 32 -40.10 12.85 20.33
CA PRO A 32 -41.35 12.74 19.58
C PRO A 32 -41.32 11.48 18.68
N PRO A 33 -42.29 10.55 18.78
CA PRO A 33 -42.33 9.33 17.96
C PRO A 33 -42.48 9.58 16.45
N HIS A 34 -42.89 10.78 16.06
CA HIS A 34 -43.05 11.25 14.69
C HIS A 34 -42.04 12.34 14.31
N GLU A 35 -40.91 12.42 15.02
CA GLU A 35 -39.80 13.30 14.67
C GLU A 35 -39.21 12.90 13.32
N ASP A 36 -38.95 13.89 12.45
CA ASP A 36 -38.34 13.67 11.15
C ASP A 36 -36.91 13.14 11.30
N ALA A 37 -36.47 12.34 10.32
CA ALA A 37 -35.08 11.90 10.24
C ALA A 37 -34.21 13.01 9.66
N TRP A 38 -32.93 13.04 10.03
CA TRP A 38 -31.94 13.88 9.39
C TRP A 38 -31.84 13.52 7.90
N GLU A 39 -32.12 14.49 7.05
CA GLU A 39 -32.26 14.30 5.59
C GLU A 39 -30.92 14.05 4.89
N PHE A 40 -29.82 14.53 5.48
CA PHE A 40 -28.48 14.47 4.88
C PHE A 40 -27.62 13.35 5.46
N ASP A 41 -26.45 13.13 4.86
CA ASP A 41 -25.40 12.25 5.39
C ASP A 41 -24.88 12.74 6.76
N VAL A 42 -24.36 11.84 7.60
CA VAL A 42 -23.80 12.22 8.92
C VAL A 42 -22.60 13.17 8.80
N SER A 43 -21.88 13.15 7.68
CA SER A 43 -20.83 14.13 7.35
C SER A 43 -21.35 15.57 7.25
N ALA A 44 -22.66 15.79 7.11
CA ALA A 44 -23.29 17.12 7.11
C ALA A 44 -23.36 17.74 8.52
N LEU A 45 -23.12 16.95 9.57
CA LEU A 45 -23.01 17.40 10.96
C LEU A 45 -21.56 17.49 11.44
N VAL A 46 -20.59 17.22 10.56
CA VAL A 46 -19.16 17.31 10.86
C VAL A 46 -18.59 18.63 10.37
N PRO A 47 -17.84 19.38 11.19
CA PRO A 47 -17.22 20.63 10.76
C PRO A 47 -16.08 20.38 9.76
N ARG A 48 -15.82 21.36 8.88
CA ARG A 48 -14.79 21.25 7.81
C ARG A 48 -13.34 21.23 8.30
N ASP A 49 -13.11 21.65 9.54
CA ASP A 49 -11.77 21.85 10.11
C ASP A 49 -11.30 20.64 10.93
N VAL A 50 -11.91 19.47 10.74
CA VAL A 50 -11.41 18.20 11.27
C VAL A 50 -10.15 17.75 10.53
N ASP A 51 -9.21 17.15 11.28
CA ASP A 51 -7.98 16.59 10.73
C ASP A 51 -8.16 15.16 10.23
N PHE A 52 -9.10 14.41 10.82
CA PHE A 52 -9.46 13.09 10.34
C PHE A 52 -10.97 12.88 10.37
N PHE A 53 -11.45 12.08 9.44
CA PHE A 53 -12.82 11.62 9.38
C PHE A 53 -12.85 10.22 8.77
N VAL A 54 -13.61 9.33 9.39
CA VAL A 54 -13.86 7.98 8.89
C VAL A 54 -15.35 7.72 9.02
N ALA A 55 -16.01 7.27 7.96
CA ALA A 55 -17.43 6.94 8.01
C ALA A 55 -17.75 5.65 7.28
N LYS A 56 -18.82 5.01 7.74
CA LYS A 56 -19.35 3.80 7.15
C LYS A 56 -20.88 3.80 7.23
N SER A 57 -21.51 3.55 6.09
CA SER A 57 -22.92 3.24 5.99
C SER A 57 -23.13 1.71 5.90
N GLY A 58 -24.33 1.23 6.21
CA GLY A 58 -24.70 -0.19 6.11
C GLY A 58 -23.91 -1.10 7.05
N LEU A 59 -23.64 -0.68 8.28
CA LEU A 59 -22.94 -1.50 9.28
C LEU A 59 -23.64 -2.84 9.57
N GLU A 60 -24.97 -2.92 9.48
CA GLU A 60 -25.69 -4.20 9.68
C GLU A 60 -25.30 -5.28 8.66
N GLU A 61 -24.84 -4.89 7.47
CA GLU A 61 -24.43 -5.82 6.41
C GLU A 61 -23.01 -6.35 6.62
N ASP A 62 -22.19 -5.56 7.32
CA ASP A 62 -20.75 -5.78 7.44
C ASP A 62 -20.34 -6.49 8.72
N PHE A 63 -21.18 -6.51 9.75
CA PHE A 63 -20.88 -7.14 11.04
C PHE A 63 -21.85 -8.29 11.31
N GLY A 64 -21.30 -9.48 11.59
CA GLY A 64 -22.11 -10.59 12.09
C GLY A 64 -22.45 -10.41 13.58
N GLU A 65 -21.47 -9.91 14.34
CA GLU A 65 -21.55 -9.54 15.76
C GLU A 65 -20.48 -8.47 15.97
N PHE A 66 -20.80 -7.28 16.49
CA PHE A 66 -19.78 -6.22 16.67
C PHE A 66 -18.76 -6.62 17.74
N PRO A 67 -17.44 -6.41 17.53
CA PRO A 67 -16.78 -5.74 16.41
C PRO A 67 -16.31 -6.68 15.26
N ARG A 68 -16.82 -7.91 15.16
CA ARG A 68 -16.43 -8.88 14.12
C ARG A 68 -17.14 -8.67 12.78
N LEU A 69 -16.34 -8.43 11.76
CA LEU A 69 -16.81 -8.33 10.38
C LEU A 69 -17.42 -9.66 9.90
N ALA A 70 -18.52 -9.60 9.18
CA ALA A 70 -19.18 -10.74 8.52
C ALA A 70 -18.25 -11.44 7.50
N ALA A 71 -17.30 -10.69 6.92
CA ALA A 71 -16.26 -11.24 6.04
C ALA A 71 -15.12 -11.93 6.81
N ALA A 72 -14.87 -11.59 8.09
CA ALA A 72 -13.78 -12.16 8.88
C ALA A 72 -13.89 -13.69 8.96
N ASN A 73 -15.08 -14.21 9.26
CA ASN A 73 -15.33 -15.65 9.30
C ASN A 73 -15.03 -16.38 7.98
N ARG A 74 -15.12 -15.69 6.83
CA ARG A 74 -14.82 -16.25 5.50
C ARG A 74 -13.31 -16.25 5.22
N ILE A 75 -12.65 -15.14 5.55
CA ILE A 75 -11.19 -14.98 5.45
C ILE A 75 -10.48 -15.97 6.38
N GLU A 76 -10.96 -16.10 7.62
CA GLU A 76 -10.42 -16.97 8.67
C GLU A 76 -10.38 -18.45 8.28
N ARG A 77 -11.29 -18.86 7.37
CA ARG A 77 -11.39 -20.24 6.88
C ARG A 77 -10.47 -20.54 5.70
N THR A 78 -9.74 -19.56 5.19
CA THR A 78 -8.78 -19.81 4.10
C THR A 78 -7.53 -20.50 4.62
N GLU A 79 -6.96 -21.42 3.84
CA GLU A 79 -5.70 -22.10 4.19
C GLU A 79 -4.57 -21.08 4.44
N ALA A 80 -4.55 -20.00 3.65
CA ALA A 80 -3.60 -18.90 3.79
C ALA A 80 -3.75 -18.14 5.13
N TRP A 81 -4.98 -17.92 5.62
CA TRP A 81 -5.21 -17.27 6.91
C TRP A 81 -4.85 -18.16 8.10
N MET A 82 -5.27 -19.44 8.06
CA MET A 82 -4.91 -20.39 9.12
C MET A 82 -3.39 -20.54 9.23
N GLU A 83 -2.67 -20.51 8.11
CA GLU A 83 -1.22 -20.50 8.12
C GLU A 83 -0.66 -19.22 8.77
N LEU A 84 -1.24 -18.04 8.49
CA LEU A 84 -0.88 -16.73 9.06
C LEU A 84 -1.05 -16.67 10.59
N GLU A 85 -2.24 -17.02 11.08
CA GLU A 85 -2.59 -16.96 12.51
C GLU A 85 -1.65 -17.83 13.36
N SER A 86 -1.22 -18.97 12.80
CA SER A 86 -0.29 -19.89 13.47
C SER A 86 1.16 -19.36 13.57
N THR A 87 1.47 -18.17 13.03
CA THR A 87 2.84 -17.64 13.01
C THR A 87 3.16 -16.75 14.20
N SER A 88 4.38 -16.90 14.73
CA SER A 88 4.95 -15.96 15.71
C SER A 88 5.17 -14.55 15.16
N ALA A 89 5.25 -14.39 13.83
CA ALA A 89 5.39 -13.10 13.17
C ALA A 89 4.07 -12.32 13.10
N TYR A 90 2.94 -13.01 12.92
CA TYR A 90 1.62 -12.40 13.05
C TYR A 90 1.36 -11.99 14.50
N GLY A 91 1.64 -12.88 15.47
CA GLY A 91 1.60 -12.52 16.90
C GLY A 91 2.52 -11.33 17.21
N ALA A 92 3.77 -11.34 16.74
CA ALA A 92 4.68 -10.20 16.91
C ALA A 92 4.19 -8.93 16.21
N TRP A 93 3.57 -9.01 15.03
CA TRP A 93 2.99 -7.85 14.36
C TRP A 93 1.79 -7.29 15.12
N LEU A 94 0.91 -8.16 15.62
CA LEU A 94 -0.21 -7.77 16.47
C LEU A 94 0.28 -7.11 17.77
N ASP A 95 1.32 -7.66 18.39
CA ASP A 95 1.98 -7.10 19.57
C ASP A 95 2.66 -5.75 19.27
N ASP A 96 3.48 -5.69 18.22
CA ASP A 96 4.24 -4.51 17.80
C ASP A 96 3.33 -3.34 17.41
N ASN A 97 2.13 -3.63 16.90
CA ASN A 97 1.13 -2.63 16.52
C ASN A 97 0.00 -2.49 17.55
N GLY A 98 0.07 -3.20 18.69
CA GLY A 98 -0.88 -3.13 19.79
C GLY A 98 -2.32 -3.52 19.41
N VAL A 99 -2.54 -4.26 18.33
CA VAL A 99 -3.88 -4.53 17.78
C VAL A 99 -4.72 -5.37 18.74
N GLU A 100 -4.13 -6.39 19.36
CA GLU A 100 -4.83 -7.22 20.36
C GLU A 100 -5.18 -6.41 21.62
N GLN A 101 -4.28 -5.54 22.08
CA GLN A 101 -4.55 -4.66 23.21
C GLN A 101 -5.66 -3.67 22.87
N LEU A 102 -5.66 -3.13 21.65
CA LEU A 102 -6.67 -2.18 21.20
C LEU A 102 -8.06 -2.83 21.05
N LEU A 103 -8.13 -4.06 20.52
CA LEU A 103 -9.37 -4.83 20.46
C LEU A 103 -9.87 -5.23 21.86
N ALA A 104 -8.97 -5.67 22.75
CA ALA A 104 -9.34 -6.01 24.13
C ALA A 104 -9.80 -4.77 24.93
N GLN A 105 -9.16 -3.62 24.74
CA GLN A 105 -9.59 -2.34 25.31
C GLN A 105 -10.94 -1.91 24.74
N LEU A 106 -11.18 -2.13 23.45
CA LEU A 106 -12.47 -1.88 22.83
C LEU A 106 -13.54 -2.79 23.47
N ASP A 107 -13.31 -4.10 23.58
CA ASP A 107 -14.24 -5.03 24.22
C ASP A 107 -14.51 -4.65 25.69
N GLU A 108 -13.48 -4.32 26.46
CA GLU A 108 -13.62 -3.85 27.86
C GLU A 108 -14.41 -2.53 27.95
N ALA A 109 -14.18 -1.60 27.01
CA ALA A 109 -14.93 -0.35 26.93
C ALA A 109 -16.40 -0.58 26.52
N LEU A 110 -16.67 -1.56 25.65
CA LEU A 110 -18.01 -1.96 25.24
C LEU A 110 -18.78 -2.61 26.41
N GLU A 111 -18.11 -3.43 27.23
CA GLU A 111 -18.70 -4.01 28.45
C GLU A 111 -19.10 -2.96 29.51
N GLN A 112 -18.44 -1.80 29.50
CA GLN A 112 -18.74 -0.69 30.39
C GLN A 112 -19.93 0.17 29.93
N ILE A 113 -20.47 -0.06 28.73
CA ILE A 113 -21.65 0.68 28.24
C ILE A 113 -22.85 0.37 29.15
N PRO A 114 -23.44 1.38 29.81
CA PRO A 114 -24.62 1.17 30.65
C PRO A 114 -25.74 0.57 29.81
N LEU A 115 -26.40 -0.47 30.33
CA LEU A 115 -27.57 -1.19 29.76
C LEU A 115 -27.27 -2.39 28.85
N GLY A 116 -26.00 -2.74 28.58
CA GLY A 116 -25.64 -3.98 27.87
C GLY A 116 -26.05 -4.05 26.39
N TYR A 117 -26.20 -2.89 25.75
CA TYR A 117 -26.46 -2.77 24.31
C TYR A 117 -25.14 -2.59 23.56
N SER A 118 -24.98 -3.27 22.42
CA SER A 118 -23.85 -3.03 21.52
C SER A 118 -24.02 -1.72 20.75
N PRO A 119 -22.94 -1.14 20.18
CA PRO A 119 -23.04 0.02 19.29
C PRO A 119 -23.99 -0.24 18.11
N LEU A 120 -24.07 -1.47 17.59
CA LEU A 120 -25.05 -1.82 16.55
C LEU A 120 -26.49 -1.72 17.06
N ASP A 121 -26.76 -2.11 18.30
CA ASP A 121 -28.11 -2.03 18.91
C ASP A 121 -28.55 -0.58 19.17
N VAL A 122 -27.60 0.33 19.37
CA VAL A 122 -27.87 1.76 19.63
C VAL A 122 -27.96 2.55 18.32
N PHE A 123 -27.04 2.30 17.38
CA PHE A 123 -26.96 3.01 16.11
C PHE A 123 -27.76 2.35 14.96
N GLY A 124 -28.45 1.23 15.24
CA GLY A 124 -29.29 0.52 14.27
C GLY A 124 -28.57 0.21 12.95
N GLY A 125 -27.26 -0.01 13.04
CA GLY A 125 -26.28 -0.23 11.98
C GLY A 125 -26.47 0.51 10.65
N SER A 126 -27.01 1.74 10.67
CA SER A 126 -27.26 2.52 9.45
C SER A 126 -26.03 3.32 9.06
N ASP A 127 -25.74 4.42 9.76
CA ASP A 127 -24.56 5.26 9.49
C ASP A 127 -23.77 5.50 10.77
N LEU A 128 -22.44 5.38 10.70
CA LEU A 128 -21.52 5.73 11.77
C LEU A 128 -20.32 6.49 11.19
N ALA A 129 -19.93 7.56 11.86
CA ALA A 129 -18.74 8.33 11.55
C ALA A 129 -17.95 8.66 12.81
N LEU A 130 -16.63 8.72 12.66
CA LEU A 130 -15.68 9.21 13.64
C LEU A 130 -14.95 10.39 13.02
N ALA A 131 -14.93 11.53 13.70
CA ALA A 131 -14.20 12.71 13.25
C ALA A 131 -13.42 13.32 14.40
N GLY A 132 -12.31 13.98 14.12
CA GLY A 132 -11.54 14.61 15.19
C GLY A 132 -10.39 15.49 14.72
N ARG A 133 -9.70 16.05 15.71
CA ARG A 133 -8.55 16.93 15.57
C ARG A 133 -7.37 16.34 16.31
N PHE A 134 -6.21 16.37 15.67
CA PHE A 134 -4.98 15.89 16.29
C PHE A 134 -4.55 16.83 17.41
N LYS A 135 -4.18 16.24 18.55
CA LYS A 135 -3.72 16.98 19.73
C LYS A 135 -2.63 16.21 20.45
N GLY A 136 -1.66 16.95 20.99
CA GLY A 136 -0.54 16.37 21.69
C GLY A 136 0.47 15.69 20.76
N GLN A 137 1.09 14.60 21.24
CA GLN A 137 2.15 13.85 20.52
C GLN A 137 1.73 12.40 20.18
N SER A 138 0.45 12.06 20.35
CA SER A 138 -0.07 10.71 20.19
C SER A 138 -1.53 10.76 19.74
N ILE A 139 -1.95 9.79 18.93
CA ILE A 139 -3.34 9.67 18.46
C ILE A 139 -4.32 9.51 19.63
N GLU A 140 -3.90 8.88 20.72
CA GLU A 140 -4.70 8.71 21.96
C GLU A 140 -5.12 10.03 22.62
N GLN A 141 -4.40 11.13 22.33
CA GLN A 141 -4.68 12.46 22.88
C GLN A 141 -5.56 13.30 21.95
N ALA A 142 -5.97 12.77 20.80
CA ALA A 142 -6.81 13.48 19.84
C ALA A 142 -8.17 13.82 20.43
N ASP A 143 -8.67 15.01 20.10
CA ASP A 143 -10.05 15.38 20.38
C ASP A 143 -10.93 14.73 19.30
N TRP A 144 -11.98 14.02 19.68
CA TRP A 144 -12.79 13.22 18.77
C TRP A 144 -14.28 13.34 19.05
N ALA A 145 -15.08 13.06 18.03
CA ALA A 145 -16.52 12.91 18.12
C ALA A 145 -16.99 11.75 17.22
N VAL A 146 -17.87 10.93 17.75
CA VAL A 146 -18.60 9.87 17.07
C VAL A 146 -20.01 10.38 16.75
N TYR A 147 -20.42 10.17 15.51
CA TYR A 147 -21.70 10.55 14.95
C TYR A 147 -22.36 9.28 14.46
N GLY A 148 -23.56 8.96 14.92
CA GLY A 148 -24.26 7.78 14.42
C GLY A 148 -25.75 7.99 14.39
N ARG A 149 -26.38 7.50 13.33
CA ARG A 149 -27.86 7.44 13.27
C ARG A 149 -28.34 6.47 14.33
N LEU A 150 -29.42 6.80 15.02
CA LEU A 150 -29.94 6.08 16.17
C LEU A 150 -31.28 5.45 15.79
N ASN A 151 -31.46 4.21 16.21
CA ASN A 151 -32.78 3.61 16.22
C ASN A 151 -33.61 4.14 17.42
N TRP A 152 -34.84 3.65 17.58
CA TRP A 152 -35.72 4.10 18.66
C TRP A 152 -35.16 3.82 20.07
N ILE A 153 -34.34 2.77 20.24
CA ILE A 153 -33.68 2.42 21.51
C ILE A 153 -32.59 3.45 21.80
N GLY A 154 -31.74 3.77 20.82
CA GLY A 154 -30.70 4.78 20.95
C GLY A 154 -31.26 6.17 21.28
N LYS A 155 -32.34 6.58 20.60
CA LYS A 155 -33.05 7.83 20.92
C LYS A 155 -33.58 7.84 22.36
N ALA A 156 -34.16 6.73 22.82
CA ALA A 156 -34.66 6.61 24.19
C ALA A 156 -33.52 6.63 25.23
N ALA A 157 -32.41 5.96 24.94
CA ALA A 157 -31.23 5.92 25.81
C ALA A 157 -30.64 7.32 25.99
N LEU A 158 -30.44 8.07 24.90
CA LEU A 158 -29.98 9.46 24.98
C LEU A 158 -30.98 10.38 25.71
N GLY A 159 -32.28 10.21 25.47
CA GLY A 159 -33.32 10.96 26.18
C GLY A 159 -33.29 10.71 27.69
N ALA A 160 -33.01 9.47 28.11
CA ALA A 160 -32.93 9.08 29.51
C ALA A 160 -31.72 9.69 30.25
N LEU A 161 -30.66 10.09 29.54
CA LEU A 161 -29.50 10.77 30.14
C LEU A 161 -29.86 12.12 30.78
N ASN A 162 -30.93 12.78 30.33
CA ASN A 162 -31.47 13.99 30.98
C ASN A 162 -32.04 13.72 32.38
N TYR A 163 -32.21 12.45 32.75
CA TYR A 163 -32.77 12.02 34.02
C TYR A 163 -31.83 11.00 34.70
N PRO A 164 -30.60 11.40 35.08
CA PRO A 164 -29.54 10.48 35.54
C PRO A 164 -29.94 9.61 36.73
N GLY A 165 -30.79 10.12 37.63
CA GLY A 165 -31.31 9.37 38.77
C GLY A 165 -32.29 8.24 38.41
N LEU A 166 -32.93 8.27 37.23
CA LEU A 166 -33.84 7.20 36.76
C LEU A 166 -33.08 6.01 36.18
N ILE A 167 -31.89 6.25 35.64
CA ILE A 167 -31.02 5.23 35.01
C ILE A 167 -29.82 4.84 35.89
N GLY A 168 -29.72 5.41 37.11
CA GLY A 168 -28.73 5.02 38.10
C GLY A 168 -27.32 5.58 37.88
N LEU A 169 -27.16 6.60 37.03
CA LEU A 169 -25.85 7.21 36.75
C LEU A 169 -25.22 7.86 38.01
N ASP A 170 -26.06 8.45 38.86
CA ASP A 170 -25.63 9.02 40.14
C ASP A 170 -25.01 7.94 41.06
N ALA A 171 -25.53 6.70 41.00
CA ALA A 171 -25.02 5.59 41.80
C ALA A 171 -23.67 5.05 41.28
N SER A 172 -23.37 5.26 39.99
CA SER A 172 -22.06 4.99 39.39
C SER A 172 -21.04 6.13 39.56
N GLY A 173 -21.43 7.23 40.20
CA GLY A 173 -20.55 8.39 40.44
C GLY A 173 -20.35 9.29 39.22
N ILE A 174 -21.19 9.14 38.18
CA ILE A 174 -21.18 9.98 36.98
C ILE A 174 -22.10 11.18 37.23
N VAL A 175 -21.57 12.38 37.08
CA VAL A 175 -22.32 13.64 37.15
C VAL A 175 -22.71 14.05 35.74
N VAL A 176 -24.00 14.32 35.54
CA VAL A 176 -24.54 14.81 34.26
C VAL A 176 -25.01 16.25 34.44
N THR A 177 -24.48 17.16 33.63
CA THR A 177 -24.93 18.56 33.55
C THR A 177 -25.35 18.89 32.12
N GLU A 178 -26.40 19.70 31.95
CA GLU A 178 -26.89 20.12 30.63
C GLU A 178 -26.60 21.61 30.42
N GLU A 179 -26.01 21.95 29.27
CA GLU A 179 -25.82 23.32 28.81
C GLU A 179 -26.18 23.42 27.33
N GLU A 180 -27.16 24.27 26.98
CA GLU A 180 -27.59 24.52 25.60
C GLU A 180 -27.99 23.26 24.78
N GLY A 181 -28.52 22.24 25.45
CA GLY A 181 -28.90 20.96 24.82
C GLY A 181 -27.73 19.99 24.61
N ILE A 182 -26.58 20.27 25.22
CA ILE A 182 -25.41 19.39 25.28
C ILE A 182 -25.28 18.88 26.70
N LEU A 183 -25.23 17.56 26.85
CA LEU A 183 -24.99 16.87 28.11
C LEU A 183 -23.49 16.70 28.31
N HIS A 184 -22.99 17.17 29.45
CA HIS A 184 -21.63 16.98 29.92
C HIS A 184 -21.64 15.91 31.01
N LEU A 185 -20.92 14.82 30.77
CA LEU A 185 -20.75 13.68 31.67
C LEU A 185 -19.34 13.72 32.24
N ALA A 186 -19.21 13.77 33.57
CA ALA A 186 -17.94 13.81 34.26
C ALA A 186 -17.91 12.90 35.51
N GLY A 187 -16.74 12.39 35.86
CA GLY A 187 -16.53 11.58 37.08
C GLY A 187 -16.78 10.07 36.90
N GLY A 188 -16.86 9.35 38.02
CA GLY A 188 -16.97 7.88 38.02
C GLY A 188 -15.69 7.18 37.57
N GLN A 189 -15.83 6.18 36.69
CA GLN A 189 -14.72 5.45 36.04
C GLN A 189 -14.36 6.02 34.65
N LEU A 190 -14.94 7.14 34.24
CA LEU A 190 -14.64 7.76 32.94
C LEU A 190 -13.17 8.20 32.90
N SER A 191 -12.45 7.80 31.85
CA SER A 191 -11.06 8.20 31.61
C SER A 191 -10.92 9.68 31.24
N GLN A 192 -11.99 10.28 30.70
CA GLN A 192 -12.09 11.70 30.34
C GLN A 192 -13.56 12.14 30.36
N ASP A 193 -13.79 13.45 30.44
CA ASP A 193 -15.12 14.05 30.31
C ASP A 193 -15.71 13.77 28.91
N LEU A 194 -17.02 13.56 28.85
CA LEU A 194 -17.74 13.28 27.61
C LEU A 194 -18.85 14.30 27.39
N TYR A 195 -19.04 14.68 26.13
CA TYR A 195 -20.08 15.59 25.68
C TYR A 195 -21.02 14.87 24.74
N ILE A 196 -22.32 15.02 24.95
CA ILE A 196 -23.34 14.27 24.24
C ILE A 196 -24.44 15.23 23.77
N ALA A 197 -24.82 15.14 22.49
CA ALA A 197 -25.99 15.82 21.96
C ALA A 197 -26.80 14.86 21.07
N ARG A 198 -28.07 15.19 20.87
CA ARG A 198 -28.96 14.50 19.93
C ARG A 198 -29.48 15.49 18.91
N VAL A 199 -29.25 15.19 17.64
CA VAL A 199 -29.69 15.98 16.49
C VAL A 199 -30.66 15.12 15.68
N LEU A 200 -31.97 15.28 15.90
CA LEU A 200 -33.01 14.41 15.36
C LEU A 200 -32.70 12.92 15.64
N ASP A 201 -32.49 12.11 14.60
CA ASP A 201 -32.07 10.72 14.69
C ASP A 201 -30.57 10.50 14.81
N VAL A 202 -29.72 11.53 14.88
CA VAL A 202 -28.27 11.38 15.03
C VAL A 202 -27.84 11.62 16.48
N GLY A 203 -27.12 10.67 17.06
CA GLY A 203 -26.40 10.82 18.32
C GLY A 203 -24.98 11.30 18.07
N VAL A 204 -24.56 12.33 18.82
CA VAL A 204 -23.19 12.85 18.78
C VAL A 204 -22.58 12.72 20.15
N LEU A 205 -21.47 11.98 20.23
CA LEU A 205 -20.69 11.75 21.45
C LEU A 205 -19.26 12.20 21.19
N GLY A 206 -18.69 13.09 21.99
CA GLY A 206 -17.30 13.52 21.80
C GLY A 206 -16.53 13.74 23.09
N SER A 207 -15.21 13.71 22.98
CA SER A 207 -14.28 14.07 24.07
C SER A 207 -14.12 15.59 24.24
N GLU A 208 -14.57 16.37 23.25
CA GLU A 208 -14.49 17.84 23.26
C GLU A 208 -15.86 18.48 22.98
N ALA A 209 -16.26 19.42 23.84
CA ALA A 209 -17.52 20.14 23.69
C ALA A 209 -17.65 20.89 22.35
N SER A 210 -16.54 21.36 21.77
CA SER A 210 -16.56 22.17 20.56
C SER A 210 -17.03 21.38 19.34
N LEU A 211 -16.64 20.10 19.21
CA LEU A 211 -17.09 19.22 18.13
C LEU A 211 -18.58 18.90 18.24
N VAL A 212 -19.07 18.61 19.44
CA VAL A 212 -20.49 18.33 19.69
C VAL A 212 -21.36 19.58 19.45
N ARG A 213 -20.89 20.75 19.90
CA ARG A 213 -21.58 22.03 19.66
C ARG A 213 -21.63 22.36 18.17
N ALA A 214 -20.54 22.10 17.43
CA ALA A 214 -20.52 22.31 15.98
C ALA A 214 -21.59 21.49 15.25
N ALA A 215 -21.87 20.26 15.69
CA ALA A 215 -22.95 19.44 15.12
C ALA A 215 -24.33 20.08 15.30
N VAL A 216 -24.61 20.60 16.50
CA VAL A 216 -25.87 21.30 16.81
C VAL A 216 -26.00 22.61 16.01
N GLU A 217 -24.89 23.34 15.83
CA GLU A 217 -24.86 24.55 15.01
C GLU A 217 -25.06 24.25 13.52
N LEU A 218 -24.46 23.17 13.02
CA LEU A 218 -24.62 22.72 11.64
C LEU A 218 -26.05 22.27 11.34
N GLU A 219 -26.75 21.62 12.27
CA GLU A 219 -28.18 21.33 12.09
C GLU A 219 -29.00 22.60 11.90
N ARG A 220 -28.80 23.61 12.75
CA ARG A 220 -29.50 24.90 12.66
C ARG A 220 -29.23 25.61 11.34
N ALA A 221 -28.04 25.38 10.78
CA ALA A 221 -27.61 25.89 9.48
C ALA A 221 -27.90 24.93 8.32
N SER A 222 -28.67 23.84 8.52
CA SER A 222 -28.99 22.84 7.50
C SER A 222 -27.74 22.26 6.79
N GLY A 223 -26.66 22.08 7.55
CA GLY A 223 -25.38 21.56 7.05
C GLY A 223 -24.54 22.58 6.29
N GLU A 224 -24.92 23.86 6.23
CA GLU A 224 -24.09 24.91 5.61
C GLU A 224 -22.73 24.98 6.29
N ASN A 225 -21.65 24.90 5.49
CA ASN A 225 -20.25 24.80 5.94
C ASN A 225 -19.83 23.48 6.62
N SER A 226 -20.62 22.42 6.46
CA SER A 226 -20.21 21.07 6.85
C SER A 226 -19.14 20.47 5.94
N LEU A 227 -18.52 19.38 6.40
CA LEU A 227 -17.62 18.56 5.62
C LEU A 227 -18.29 18.05 4.34
N TYR A 228 -19.54 17.57 4.45
CA TYR A 228 -20.36 17.10 3.33
C TYR A 228 -20.41 18.08 2.16
N LEU A 229 -20.63 19.37 2.44
CA LEU A 229 -20.70 20.41 1.40
C LEU A 229 -19.34 21.00 1.03
N SER A 230 -18.22 20.44 1.50
CA SER A 230 -16.90 20.92 1.09
C SER A 230 -16.57 20.41 -0.32
N ALA A 231 -16.11 21.30 -1.20
CA ALA A 231 -15.75 20.93 -2.57
C ALA A 231 -14.61 19.90 -2.62
N ASP A 232 -13.76 19.86 -1.58
CA ASP A 232 -12.71 18.86 -1.47
C ASP A 232 -13.30 17.46 -1.20
N TYR A 233 -14.30 17.34 -0.32
CA TYR A 233 -14.89 16.06 0.09
C TYR A 233 -16.06 15.62 -0.80
N GLY A 234 -17.12 16.44 -0.90
CA GLY A 234 -18.41 16.06 -1.49
C GLY A 234 -18.28 15.64 -2.96
N ASP A 235 -17.70 16.50 -3.80
CA ASP A 235 -17.50 16.21 -5.23
C ASP A 235 -16.67 14.93 -5.47
N ARG A 236 -15.73 14.63 -4.55
CA ARG A 236 -14.79 13.52 -4.70
C ARG A 236 -15.37 12.21 -4.21
N ILE A 237 -16.01 12.20 -3.05
CA ILE A 237 -16.70 11.03 -2.51
C ILE A 237 -17.86 10.63 -3.41
N GLU A 238 -18.66 11.57 -3.93
CA GLU A 238 -19.73 11.26 -4.88
C GLU A 238 -19.20 10.62 -6.17
N THR A 239 -18.11 11.15 -6.73
CA THR A 239 -17.46 10.57 -7.91
C THR A 239 -17.02 9.13 -7.65
N VAL A 240 -16.55 8.83 -6.44
CA VAL A 240 -16.08 7.50 -6.06
C VAL A 240 -17.25 6.56 -5.75
N ARG A 241 -18.26 6.99 -4.98
CA ARG A 241 -19.51 6.25 -4.71
C ARG A 241 -20.19 5.82 -6.02
N SER A 242 -20.18 6.68 -7.05
CA SER A 242 -20.78 6.37 -8.35
C SER A 242 -20.13 5.20 -9.10
N ARG A 243 -18.90 4.81 -8.74
CA ARG A 243 -18.21 3.65 -9.31
C ARG A 243 -18.51 2.36 -8.55
N SER A 244 -18.78 2.44 -7.25
CA SER A 244 -19.07 1.25 -6.45
C SER A 244 -20.53 0.82 -6.60
N ALA A 245 -20.76 -0.49 -6.70
CA ALA A 245 -22.10 -1.02 -6.89
C ALA A 245 -22.96 -1.00 -5.61
N LYS A 246 -22.34 -1.03 -4.42
CA LYS A 246 -23.05 -1.10 -3.13
C LYS A 246 -23.22 0.26 -2.46
N GLY A 247 -22.27 1.18 -2.66
CA GLY A 247 -22.36 2.54 -2.10
C GLY A 247 -22.28 2.56 -0.56
N ASN A 248 -21.69 1.52 0.02
CA ASN A 248 -21.51 1.34 1.45
C ASN A 248 -20.02 1.22 1.81
N GLU A 249 -19.11 1.83 1.06
CA GLU A 249 -17.67 1.72 1.34
C GLU A 249 -17.27 2.50 2.59
N LEU A 250 -16.10 2.18 3.16
CA LEU A 250 -15.49 2.96 4.22
C LEU A 250 -14.95 4.26 3.63
N GLU A 251 -15.52 5.39 4.05
CA GLU A 251 -15.06 6.72 3.68
C GLU A 251 -13.94 7.15 4.60
N VAL A 252 -12.89 7.74 4.03
CA VAL A 252 -11.74 8.23 4.78
C VAL A 252 -11.39 9.64 4.34
N LEU A 253 -11.02 10.46 5.30
CA LEU A 253 -10.34 11.74 5.12
C LEU A 253 -9.28 11.87 6.20
N LEU A 254 -8.10 12.34 5.80
CA LEU A 254 -6.95 12.50 6.67
C LEU A 254 -6.11 13.70 6.22
N ASP A 255 -5.87 14.63 7.12
CA ASP A 255 -4.78 15.61 7.03
C ASP A 255 -3.48 14.91 7.38
N LEU A 256 -2.87 14.35 6.35
CA LEU A 256 -1.64 13.56 6.45
C LEU A 256 -0.47 14.40 6.93
N ARG A 257 -0.45 15.71 6.61
CA ARG A 257 0.59 16.61 7.13
C ARG A 257 0.45 16.78 8.64
N ALA A 258 -0.75 17.08 9.12
CA ALA A 258 -1.01 17.21 10.55
C ALA A 258 -0.68 15.91 11.32
N LEU A 259 -0.99 14.74 10.73
CA LEU A 259 -0.60 13.45 11.30
C LEU A 259 0.92 13.29 11.40
N LEU A 260 1.65 13.55 10.33
CA LEU A 260 3.12 13.41 10.32
C LEU A 260 3.80 14.39 11.27
N ASP A 261 3.31 15.63 11.34
CA ASP A 261 3.79 16.65 12.28
C ASP A 261 3.56 16.20 13.74
N ASN A 262 2.40 15.60 14.04
CA ASN A 262 2.08 15.05 15.36
C ASN A 262 2.99 13.86 15.73
N LEU A 263 3.20 12.94 14.78
CA LEU A 263 4.10 11.79 14.95
C LEU A 263 5.59 12.17 14.99
N LYS A 264 5.93 13.46 14.80
CA LYS A 264 7.32 13.95 14.66
C LYS A 264 8.09 13.18 13.59
N GLN A 265 7.41 12.79 12.52
CA GLN A 265 8.04 12.11 11.41
C GLN A 265 8.89 13.12 10.64
N GLU A 266 10.20 13.10 10.89
CA GLU A 266 11.16 13.95 10.22
C GLU A 266 11.76 13.27 8.98
N GLY A 267 11.98 14.05 7.92
CA GLY A 267 12.70 13.62 6.74
C GLY A 267 11.85 12.87 5.70
N PRO A 268 12.51 12.40 4.62
CA PRO A 268 11.83 11.81 3.49
C PRO A 268 11.23 10.44 3.82
N LEU A 269 10.02 10.19 3.34
CA LEU A 269 9.34 8.91 3.42
C LEU A 269 8.66 8.64 2.06
N PRO A 270 9.08 7.61 1.29
CA PRO A 270 10.23 6.73 1.53
C PRO A 270 11.59 7.45 1.60
N ASP A 271 12.56 6.84 2.30
CA ASP A 271 13.92 7.39 2.47
C ASP A 271 14.69 7.38 1.15
N THR A 272 15.07 8.57 0.69
CA THR A 272 15.83 8.80 -0.55
C THR A 272 17.31 8.39 -0.47
N SER A 273 17.80 8.19 0.76
CA SER A 273 19.18 7.78 1.06
C SER A 273 19.32 6.28 1.33
N SER A 274 18.24 5.51 1.21
CA SER A 274 18.24 4.07 1.42
C SER A 274 19.25 3.36 0.52
N GLU A 275 20.00 2.40 1.07
CA GLU A 275 20.87 1.51 0.28
C GLU A 275 20.06 0.60 -0.66
N ARG A 276 18.74 0.47 -0.44
CA ARG A 276 17.84 -0.29 -1.30
C ARG A 276 17.36 0.58 -2.45
N PHE A 277 17.73 0.18 -3.68
CA PHE A 277 17.38 0.89 -4.91
C PHE A 277 15.91 1.30 -5.01
N LEU A 278 14.96 0.36 -4.82
CA LEU A 278 13.53 0.66 -4.95
C LEU A 278 13.04 1.66 -3.90
N THR A 279 13.54 1.58 -2.67
CA THR A 279 13.18 2.53 -1.61
C THR A 279 13.69 3.93 -1.92
N ALA A 280 14.96 4.05 -2.33
CA ALA A 280 15.54 5.32 -2.73
C ALA A 280 14.85 5.93 -3.96
N PHE A 281 14.58 5.11 -4.97
CA PHE A 281 13.92 5.52 -6.20
C PHE A 281 12.49 5.97 -5.97
N LEU A 282 11.68 5.18 -5.24
CA LEU A 282 10.31 5.57 -4.92
C LEU A 282 10.27 6.83 -4.06
N GLY A 283 11.19 7.00 -3.10
CA GLY A 283 11.32 8.23 -2.34
C GLY A 283 11.61 9.44 -3.24
N ARG A 284 12.41 9.28 -4.30
CA ARG A 284 12.69 10.38 -5.23
C ARG A 284 11.48 10.73 -6.10
N VAL A 285 10.74 9.71 -6.54
CA VAL A 285 9.55 9.88 -7.40
C VAL A 285 8.33 10.37 -6.62
N PHE A 286 8.17 9.99 -5.34
CA PHE A 286 7.02 10.34 -4.51
C PHE A 286 7.42 10.49 -3.03
N GLN A 287 6.87 11.50 -2.36
CA GLN A 287 7.15 11.78 -0.95
C GLN A 287 5.84 11.91 -0.17
N VAL A 288 5.66 11.04 0.82
CA VAL A 288 4.53 11.06 1.76
C VAL A 288 4.44 12.41 2.49
N PRO A 289 5.55 13.02 2.98
CA PRO A 289 5.48 14.35 3.62
C PRO A 289 5.00 15.47 2.71
N ALA A 290 5.08 15.31 1.39
CA ALA A 290 4.55 16.30 0.46
C ALA A 290 3.02 16.25 0.35
N CYS A 291 2.38 15.20 0.85
CA CYS A 291 0.93 15.04 0.83
C CYS A 291 0.31 15.82 1.99
N ARG A 292 -0.60 16.74 1.67
CA ARG A 292 -1.31 17.55 2.66
C ARG A 292 -2.55 16.81 3.19
N LYS A 293 -3.50 16.52 2.29
CA LYS A 293 -4.74 15.82 2.61
C LYS A 293 -4.92 14.62 1.70
N VAL A 294 -5.49 13.54 2.25
CA VAL A 294 -5.90 12.34 1.53
C VAL A 294 -7.35 12.05 1.89
N MET A 295 -8.16 11.68 0.90
CA MET A 295 -9.56 11.33 1.10
C MET A 295 -10.03 10.35 0.03
N GLY A 296 -11.06 9.56 0.32
CA GLY A 296 -11.58 8.60 -0.64
C GLY A 296 -12.36 7.49 0.04
N VAL A 297 -12.45 6.34 -0.63
CA VAL A 297 -13.17 5.18 -0.09
C VAL A 297 -12.35 3.89 -0.14
N VAL A 298 -12.70 2.97 0.74
CA VAL A 298 -12.16 1.61 0.82
C VAL A 298 -13.33 0.61 0.91
N GLY A 299 -13.47 -0.26 -0.09
CA GLY A 299 -14.46 -1.34 -0.14
C GLY A 299 -13.82 -2.73 0.04
N PHE A 300 -14.60 -3.69 0.55
CA PHE A 300 -14.13 -5.02 0.97
C PHE A 300 -14.89 -6.21 0.35
N ASP A 301 -15.61 -6.01 -0.75
CA ASP A 301 -16.56 -6.99 -1.29
C ASP A 301 -15.93 -8.29 -1.83
N ASP A 302 -15.32 -8.24 -3.02
CA ASP A 302 -14.63 -9.36 -3.69
C ASP A 302 -13.10 -9.31 -3.47
N GLY A 303 -12.70 -8.50 -2.50
CA GLY A 303 -11.34 -8.16 -2.15
C GLY A 303 -11.25 -6.71 -1.69
N VAL A 304 -10.06 -6.10 -1.79
CA VAL A 304 -9.85 -4.71 -1.35
C VAL A 304 -9.87 -3.78 -2.55
N ASN A 305 -10.82 -2.85 -2.54
CA ASN A 305 -10.97 -1.79 -3.53
C ASN A 305 -10.69 -0.45 -2.85
N VAL A 306 -9.70 0.29 -3.33
CA VAL A 306 -9.29 1.57 -2.75
C VAL A 306 -9.30 2.63 -3.83
N ASP A 307 -10.01 3.72 -3.59
CA ASP A 307 -9.98 4.91 -4.43
C ASP A 307 -9.68 6.13 -3.57
N LEU A 308 -8.48 6.68 -3.72
CA LEU A 308 -8.03 7.83 -2.96
C LEU A 308 -7.73 9.01 -3.88
N HIS A 309 -8.05 10.20 -3.40
CA HIS A 309 -7.61 11.48 -3.91
C HIS A 309 -6.79 12.18 -2.83
N GLY A 310 -5.71 12.83 -3.23
CA GLY A 310 -4.96 13.65 -2.30
C GLY A 310 -4.43 14.92 -2.93
N THR A 311 -4.05 15.86 -2.08
CA THR A 311 -3.49 17.15 -2.46
C THR A 311 -2.05 17.24 -2.00
N PHE A 312 -1.19 17.82 -2.83
CA PHE A 312 0.20 18.09 -2.47
C PHE A 312 0.38 19.49 -1.92
N SER A 313 1.29 19.63 -0.98
CA SER A 313 1.91 20.92 -0.68
C SER A 313 2.90 21.27 -1.80
N SER A 314 2.57 22.28 -2.60
CA SER A 314 3.41 22.65 -3.77
C SER A 314 4.83 23.08 -3.40
N GLU A 315 5.04 23.49 -2.15
CA GLU A 315 6.35 23.88 -1.61
C GLU A 315 7.23 22.67 -1.29
N GLU A 316 6.62 21.52 -0.95
CA GLU A 316 7.33 20.29 -0.53
C GLU A 316 7.69 19.37 -1.70
N ILE A 317 7.04 19.53 -2.87
CA ILE A 317 7.37 18.75 -4.06
C ILE A 317 8.65 19.29 -4.74
N THR A 318 9.56 18.37 -5.09
CA THR A 318 10.85 18.72 -5.71
C THR A 318 10.67 19.16 -7.17
N ALA A 319 11.69 19.81 -7.74
CA ALA A 319 11.69 20.18 -9.16
C ALA A 319 11.59 18.97 -10.10
N ALA A 320 12.20 17.83 -9.72
CA ALA A 320 12.11 16.59 -10.47
C ALA A 320 10.70 15.99 -10.39
N GLN A 321 10.11 15.93 -9.19
CA GLN A 321 8.73 15.49 -8.99
C GLN A 321 7.75 16.34 -9.80
N ARG A 322 7.89 17.68 -9.81
CA ARG A 322 7.06 18.56 -10.65
C ARG A 322 7.14 18.22 -12.15
N ARG A 323 8.31 17.78 -12.65
CA ARG A 323 8.47 17.34 -14.04
C ARG A 323 7.81 15.99 -14.29
N ILE A 324 7.94 15.05 -13.36
CA ILE A 324 7.29 13.73 -13.42
C ILE A 324 5.76 13.89 -13.37
N TYR A 325 5.25 14.77 -12.51
CA TYR A 325 3.82 15.03 -12.31
C TYR A 325 3.22 15.97 -13.38
N GLY A 326 3.94 16.22 -14.47
CA GLY A 326 3.58 17.25 -15.46
C GLY A 326 2.18 17.07 -16.08
N ARG A 327 1.53 18.20 -16.39
CA ARG A 327 0.13 18.26 -16.87
C ARG A 327 -0.15 17.54 -18.20
N ASP A 328 0.85 17.43 -19.08
CA ASP A 328 0.69 16.87 -20.44
C ASP A 328 0.93 15.36 -20.50
N GLY A 329 1.37 14.74 -19.39
CA GLY A 329 1.60 13.30 -19.31
C GLY A 329 0.34 12.58 -18.87
N GLY A 330 0.08 11.39 -19.41
CA GLY A 330 -0.95 10.48 -18.93
C GLY A 330 -1.50 9.57 -20.03
N PHE A 331 -2.18 8.51 -19.60
CA PHE A 331 -2.83 7.56 -20.48
C PHE A 331 -4.21 7.22 -19.94
N GLY A 332 -5.17 7.05 -20.85
CA GLY A 332 -6.48 6.47 -20.55
C GLY A 332 -6.52 4.97 -20.86
N HIS A 333 -7.61 4.32 -20.47
CA HIS A 333 -7.80 2.88 -20.64
C HIS A 333 -7.64 2.41 -22.09
N GLU A 334 -8.17 3.15 -23.07
CA GLU A 334 -8.04 2.83 -24.50
C GLU A 334 -6.56 2.72 -24.92
N LYS A 335 -5.72 3.69 -24.53
CA LYS A 335 -4.28 3.66 -24.84
C LYS A 335 -3.60 2.45 -24.17
N VAL A 336 -3.99 2.11 -22.94
CA VAL A 336 -3.49 0.91 -22.25
C VAL A 336 -3.81 -0.34 -23.05
N LEU A 337 -5.09 -0.54 -23.39
CA LEU A 337 -5.58 -1.75 -24.02
C LEU A 337 -5.09 -1.92 -25.45
N GLU A 338 -4.99 -0.84 -26.22
CA GLU A 338 -4.70 -0.90 -27.65
C GLU A 338 -3.22 -0.76 -27.99
N LYS A 339 -2.43 -0.06 -27.16
CA LYS A 339 -1.05 0.32 -27.51
C LYS A 339 0.02 -0.15 -26.53
N ILE A 340 -0.36 -0.46 -25.29
CA ILE A 340 0.62 -0.70 -24.22
C ILE A 340 0.56 -2.16 -23.77
N ALA A 341 -0.55 -2.59 -23.17
CA ALA A 341 -0.74 -3.93 -22.62
C ALA A 341 -0.79 -5.03 -23.70
N ILE A 342 -0.93 -4.68 -24.99
CA ILE A 342 -0.75 -5.63 -26.09
C ILE A 342 0.67 -6.22 -26.17
N SER A 343 1.65 -5.59 -25.51
CA SER A 343 3.04 -6.06 -25.50
C SER A 343 3.32 -7.05 -24.37
N ALA A 344 2.42 -7.15 -23.40
CA ALA A 344 2.55 -8.07 -22.28
C ALA A 344 1.83 -9.39 -22.61
N PRO A 345 2.52 -10.55 -22.52
CA PRO A 345 1.87 -11.86 -22.52
C PRO A 345 0.80 -11.95 -21.43
N GLU A 346 -0.26 -12.71 -21.68
CA GLU A 346 -1.35 -12.94 -20.71
C GLU A 346 -0.86 -13.55 -19.39
N ASP A 347 0.21 -14.36 -19.44
CA ASP A 347 0.81 -15.04 -18.30
C ASP A 347 1.89 -14.23 -17.58
N ALA A 348 1.97 -12.92 -17.86
CA ALA A 348 2.86 -12.02 -17.12
C ALA A 348 2.50 -12.01 -15.62
N ALA A 349 3.52 -12.18 -14.79
CA ALA A 349 3.41 -12.12 -13.33
C ALA A 349 3.38 -10.67 -12.83
N LEU A 350 4.09 -9.76 -13.52
CA LEU A 350 4.01 -8.32 -13.27
C LEU A 350 4.08 -7.57 -14.60
N PHE A 351 3.22 -6.58 -14.73
CA PHE A 351 3.25 -5.60 -15.80
C PHE A 351 3.15 -4.21 -15.20
N ALA A 352 4.21 -3.41 -15.31
CA ALA A 352 4.19 -2.01 -14.88
C ALA A 352 4.39 -1.10 -16.08
N TYR A 353 3.63 -0.01 -16.14
CA TYR A 353 3.76 1.02 -17.17
C TYR A 353 3.87 2.39 -16.52
N LEU A 354 4.80 3.20 -17.03
CA LEU A 354 5.09 4.54 -16.54
C LEU A 354 5.17 5.50 -17.72
N GLU A 355 4.44 6.61 -17.63
CA GLU A 355 4.46 7.71 -18.58
C GLU A 355 4.97 8.98 -17.89
N GLY A 356 6.20 9.37 -18.24
CA GLY A 356 6.92 10.49 -17.64
C GLY A 356 8.21 10.81 -18.39
N PRO A 357 8.82 11.99 -18.14
CA PRO A 357 10.02 12.42 -18.87
C PRO A 357 11.20 11.47 -18.67
N ILE A 358 11.66 10.78 -19.73
CA ILE A 358 12.74 9.79 -19.64
C ILE A 358 14.02 10.39 -19.04
N ALA A 359 14.36 11.63 -19.40
CA ALA A 359 15.51 12.32 -18.82
C ALA A 359 15.43 12.35 -17.28
N THR A 360 14.31 12.83 -16.74
CA THR A 360 14.13 12.95 -15.29
C THR A 360 14.04 11.58 -14.62
N LEU A 361 13.38 10.60 -15.24
CA LEU A 361 13.32 9.24 -14.69
C LEU A 361 14.71 8.59 -14.62
N LEU A 362 15.54 8.74 -15.67
CA LEU A 362 16.91 8.24 -15.68
C LEU A 362 17.81 8.96 -14.67
N GLU A 363 17.61 10.26 -14.47
CA GLU A 363 18.29 11.03 -13.41
C GLU A 363 18.00 10.43 -12.04
N GLU A 364 16.73 10.22 -11.70
CA GLU A 364 16.35 9.64 -10.40
C GLU A 364 16.81 8.19 -10.26
N VAL A 365 16.82 7.39 -11.34
CA VAL A 365 17.41 6.04 -11.33
C VAL A 365 18.91 6.11 -11.01
N LEU A 366 19.66 6.98 -11.69
CA LEU A 366 21.10 7.14 -11.47
C LEU A 366 21.43 7.67 -10.07
N ASP A 367 20.55 8.44 -9.46
CA ASP A 367 20.69 8.93 -8.09
C ASP A 367 20.24 7.92 -7.03
N SER A 368 19.57 6.83 -7.45
CA SER A 368 19.10 5.75 -6.57
C SER A 368 20.02 4.53 -6.57
N VAL A 369 20.93 4.41 -7.53
CA VAL A 369 21.92 3.32 -7.57
C VAL A 369 23.11 3.64 -6.68
N ASP A 370 23.86 2.59 -6.31
CA ASP A 370 25.09 2.72 -5.55
C ASP A 370 26.08 3.72 -6.21
N PRO A 371 26.71 4.64 -5.44
CA PRO A 371 27.63 5.63 -5.99
C PRO A 371 28.80 5.05 -6.79
N ALA A 372 29.32 3.87 -6.41
CA ALA A 372 30.38 3.21 -7.16
C ALA A 372 29.86 2.66 -8.48
N MET A 373 28.63 2.12 -8.52
CA MET A 373 27.97 1.73 -9.77
C MET A 373 27.81 2.94 -10.71
N LYS A 374 27.33 4.08 -10.21
CA LYS A 374 27.19 5.32 -10.98
C LYS A 374 28.55 5.80 -11.53
N SER A 375 29.60 5.79 -10.71
CA SER A 375 30.95 6.17 -11.13
C SER A 375 31.49 5.25 -12.22
N ASN A 376 31.38 3.94 -12.03
CA ASN A 376 31.85 2.94 -13.00
C ASN A 376 31.15 3.11 -14.35
N LEU A 377 29.84 3.35 -14.35
CA LEU A 377 29.08 3.62 -15.57
C LEU A 377 29.53 4.92 -16.25
N ALA A 378 29.78 5.98 -15.47
CA ALA A 378 30.28 7.25 -15.98
C ALA A 378 31.69 7.12 -16.59
N ASP A 379 32.57 6.34 -15.95
CA ASP A 379 33.91 6.05 -16.46
C ASP A 379 33.87 5.20 -17.73
N ALA A 380 32.97 4.21 -17.81
CA ALA A 380 32.78 3.39 -19.00
C ALA A 380 32.39 4.25 -20.21
N PHE A 381 31.38 5.11 -20.07
CA PHE A 381 30.96 6.01 -21.15
C PHE A 381 32.02 7.06 -21.50
N ARG A 382 32.69 7.66 -20.51
CA ARG A 382 33.81 8.59 -20.77
C ARG A 382 34.94 7.95 -21.55
N SER A 383 35.25 6.69 -21.25
CA SER A 383 36.32 5.93 -21.91
C SER A 383 36.03 5.65 -23.38
N THR A 384 34.76 5.69 -23.81
CA THR A 384 34.39 5.59 -25.24
C THR A 384 34.77 6.82 -26.05
N GLY A 385 35.03 7.97 -25.40
CA GLY A 385 35.31 9.25 -26.05
C GLY A 385 34.10 9.93 -26.72
N ARG A 386 32.93 9.28 -26.77
CA ARG A 386 31.71 9.83 -27.39
C ARG A 386 30.92 10.74 -26.46
N PHE A 387 30.90 10.41 -25.16
CA PHE A 387 30.14 11.14 -24.15
C PHE A 387 31.08 11.68 -23.06
N SER A 388 30.89 12.94 -22.67
CA SER A 388 31.70 13.60 -21.63
C SER A 388 31.37 13.13 -20.22
N ASP A 389 30.12 12.71 -20.00
CA ASP A 389 29.53 12.38 -18.72
C ASP A 389 28.20 11.63 -18.92
N LEU A 390 27.54 11.26 -17.82
CA LEU A 390 26.24 10.59 -17.85
C LEU A 390 25.08 11.54 -18.23
N ASP A 391 25.23 12.84 -18.05
CA ASP A 391 24.20 13.81 -18.45
C ASP A 391 24.07 13.85 -19.98
N ALA A 392 25.19 13.78 -20.70
CA ALA A 392 25.22 13.67 -22.15
C ALA A 392 24.54 12.37 -22.64
N VAL A 393 24.77 11.24 -21.96
CA VAL A 393 24.10 9.96 -22.26
C VAL A 393 22.60 10.04 -22.00
N ARG A 394 22.20 10.61 -20.86
CA ARG A 394 20.79 10.83 -20.49
C ARG A 394 20.09 11.70 -21.53
N ASN A 395 20.70 12.81 -21.94
CA ASN A 395 20.14 13.70 -22.96
C ASN A 395 20.03 13.01 -24.33
N HIS A 396 21.01 12.19 -24.69
CA HIS A 396 20.94 11.37 -25.91
C HIS A 396 19.74 10.41 -25.87
N LEU A 397 19.56 9.69 -24.77
CA LEU A 397 18.41 8.80 -24.58
C LEU A 397 17.08 9.55 -24.55
N ALA A 398 17.02 10.73 -23.93
CA ALA A 398 15.80 11.54 -23.84
C ALA A 398 15.29 12.05 -25.20
N VAL A 399 16.18 12.27 -26.17
CA VAL A 399 15.80 12.63 -27.54
C VAL A 399 15.49 11.38 -28.38
N SER A 400 16.01 10.22 -27.99
CA SER A 400 15.86 8.96 -28.72
C SER A 400 14.60 8.20 -28.33
N LEU A 401 14.11 8.39 -27.10
CA LEU A 401 12.98 7.68 -26.52
C LEU A 401 11.78 8.60 -26.29
N HIS A 402 10.58 8.08 -26.50
CA HIS A 402 9.36 8.68 -26.01
C HIS A 402 9.31 8.63 -24.48
N ASN A 403 8.51 9.53 -23.89
CA ASN A 403 8.30 9.68 -22.44
C ASN A 403 7.45 8.56 -21.81
N ARG A 404 7.77 7.30 -22.12
CA ARG A 404 7.04 6.13 -21.64
C ARG A 404 7.89 4.86 -21.66
N LEU A 405 7.66 3.99 -20.68
CA LEU A 405 8.30 2.69 -20.55
C LEU A 405 7.36 1.67 -19.90
N ALA A 406 7.53 0.40 -20.24
CA ALA A 406 6.86 -0.72 -19.59
C ALA A 406 7.86 -1.76 -19.09
N LEU A 407 7.64 -2.29 -17.91
CA LEU A 407 8.34 -3.44 -17.34
C LEU A 407 7.40 -4.64 -17.40
N ILE A 408 7.86 -5.72 -18.02
CA ILE A 408 7.16 -7.00 -18.07
C ILE A 408 8.02 -8.02 -17.34
N VAL A 409 7.41 -8.77 -16.44
CA VAL A 409 8.03 -9.85 -15.68
C VAL A 409 7.17 -11.10 -15.81
N ARG A 410 7.77 -12.22 -16.18
CA ARG A 410 7.11 -13.54 -16.21
C ARG A 410 8.05 -14.63 -15.72
N GLU A 411 7.52 -15.83 -15.47
CA GLU A 411 8.37 -16.97 -15.16
C GLU A 411 9.38 -17.23 -16.28
N ASN A 412 10.61 -17.59 -15.91
CA ASN A 412 11.61 -18.01 -16.87
C ASN A 412 11.46 -19.51 -17.15
N ASP A 413 10.40 -19.86 -17.87
CA ASP A 413 10.08 -21.23 -18.30
C ASP A 413 10.74 -21.61 -19.63
N TYR A 414 11.57 -20.73 -20.18
CA TYR A 414 12.25 -20.93 -21.44
C TYR A 414 13.29 -22.06 -21.35
N PRO A 415 13.24 -23.07 -22.24
CA PRO A 415 14.16 -24.19 -22.17
C PRO A 415 15.60 -23.73 -22.37
N LEU A 416 16.52 -24.36 -21.63
CA LEU A 416 17.96 -24.18 -21.81
C LEU A 416 18.38 -24.58 -23.22
N GLU A 417 19.45 -23.94 -23.69
CA GLU A 417 20.00 -24.24 -25.00
C GLU A 417 20.88 -25.48 -24.93
N GLU A 418 20.29 -26.62 -25.29
CA GLU A 418 20.98 -27.90 -25.29
C GLU A 418 21.17 -28.41 -26.72
N LYS A 419 22.36 -28.97 -26.99
CA LYS A 419 22.61 -29.76 -28.21
C LYS A 419 22.96 -31.18 -27.82
N LEU A 420 22.47 -32.14 -28.61
CA LEU A 420 22.88 -33.53 -28.48
C LEU A 420 24.35 -33.64 -28.88
N ASN A 421 25.21 -34.05 -27.95
CA ASN A 421 26.59 -34.37 -28.27
C ASN A 421 26.63 -35.77 -28.92
N PRO A 422 27.04 -35.89 -30.20
CA PRO A 422 27.03 -37.16 -30.93
C PRO A 422 28.03 -38.19 -30.38
N ALA A 423 29.04 -37.77 -29.62
CA ALA A 423 30.04 -38.66 -29.01
C ALA A 423 29.59 -39.25 -27.67
N THR A 424 28.85 -38.49 -26.87
CA THR A 424 28.39 -38.92 -25.53
C THR A 424 26.93 -39.40 -25.53
N GLY A 425 26.18 -39.09 -26.58
CA GLY A 425 24.74 -39.35 -26.67
C GLY A 425 23.91 -38.52 -25.68
N ARG A 426 24.51 -37.55 -24.99
CA ARG A 426 23.87 -36.73 -23.97
C ARG A 426 23.58 -35.33 -24.51
N ARG A 427 22.54 -34.70 -23.98
CA ARG A 427 22.29 -33.28 -24.21
C ARG A 427 23.26 -32.47 -23.36
N GLU A 428 24.00 -31.60 -24.02
CA GLU A 428 24.97 -30.70 -23.38
C GLU A 428 24.54 -29.26 -23.59
N TYR A 429 24.64 -28.47 -22.53
CA TYR A 429 24.35 -27.04 -22.57
C TYR A 429 25.38 -26.34 -23.48
N VAL A 430 24.88 -25.59 -24.45
CA VAL A 430 25.67 -24.84 -25.44
C VAL A 430 25.37 -23.34 -25.41
N GLY A 431 24.66 -22.88 -24.38
CA GLY A 431 24.55 -21.47 -24.10
C GLY A 431 25.81 -20.95 -23.40
N PRO A 432 25.92 -19.64 -23.20
CA PRO A 432 27.06 -19.02 -22.54
C PRO A 432 27.04 -19.21 -21.02
N PRO A 433 28.16 -18.90 -20.33
CA PRO A 433 28.28 -19.08 -18.89
C PRO A 433 27.17 -18.35 -18.13
N ASN A 434 26.52 -19.06 -17.21
CA ASN A 434 25.57 -18.51 -16.24
C ASN A 434 25.81 -19.19 -14.88
N ASP A 435 25.30 -18.57 -13.82
CA ASP A 435 25.38 -19.08 -12.45
C ASP A 435 24.21 -20.03 -12.09
N GLY A 436 23.24 -20.20 -12.99
CA GLY A 436 22.09 -21.08 -12.83
C GLY A 436 21.07 -20.63 -11.78
N GLN A 437 21.19 -19.43 -11.22
CA GLN A 437 20.24 -18.92 -10.24
C GLN A 437 18.82 -18.82 -10.82
N PRO A 438 17.78 -19.19 -10.04
CA PRO A 438 16.40 -19.02 -10.49
C PRO A 438 16.09 -17.52 -10.58
N VAL A 439 15.73 -17.06 -11.78
CA VAL A 439 15.39 -15.66 -12.04
C VAL A 439 14.16 -15.55 -12.92
N PHE A 440 13.41 -14.46 -12.78
CA PHE A 440 12.33 -14.12 -13.70
C PHE A 440 12.88 -13.80 -15.08
N ALA A 441 12.06 -14.03 -16.12
CA ALA A 441 12.26 -13.40 -17.39
C ALA A 441 11.73 -11.97 -17.28
N VAL A 442 12.62 -10.98 -17.45
CA VAL A 442 12.33 -9.56 -17.31
C VAL A 442 12.57 -8.86 -18.63
N ALA A 443 11.65 -8.00 -19.05
CA ALA A 443 11.84 -7.12 -20.19
C ALA A 443 11.44 -5.69 -19.86
N LEU A 444 12.26 -4.75 -20.33
CA LEU A 444 11.96 -3.33 -20.41
C LEU A 444 11.60 -3.00 -21.85
N VAL A 445 10.35 -2.59 -22.08
CA VAL A 445 9.85 -2.09 -23.35
C VAL A 445 9.85 -0.57 -23.30
N THR A 446 10.53 0.06 -24.25
CA THR A 446 10.52 1.50 -24.46
C THR A 446 10.07 1.79 -25.89
N TRP A 447 9.57 3.00 -26.14
CA TRP A 447 9.20 3.42 -27.49
C TRP A 447 10.18 4.47 -27.96
N TYR A 448 10.62 4.39 -29.21
CA TYR A 448 11.64 5.29 -29.74
C TYR A 448 11.07 6.34 -30.68
N SER A 449 11.61 7.55 -30.59
CA SER A 449 11.34 8.66 -31.50
C SER A 449 12.42 8.81 -32.57
N ASP A 450 13.62 8.32 -32.30
CA ASP A 450 14.78 8.38 -33.21
C ASP A 450 15.56 7.07 -33.10
N GLU A 451 15.34 6.16 -34.08
CA GLU A 451 15.94 4.84 -34.08
C GLU A 451 17.46 4.89 -34.29
N ASP A 452 17.93 5.78 -35.17
CA ASP A 452 19.33 5.89 -35.55
C ASP A 452 20.20 6.24 -34.34
N LYS A 453 19.72 7.12 -33.46
CA LYS A 453 20.42 7.44 -32.21
C LYS A 453 20.47 6.29 -31.22
N LEU A 454 19.43 5.46 -31.15
CA LEU A 454 19.49 4.24 -30.33
C LEU A 454 20.46 3.22 -30.90
N ILE A 455 20.48 3.06 -32.22
CA ILE A 455 21.43 2.20 -32.91
C ILE A 455 22.85 2.71 -32.65
N GLU A 456 23.09 4.01 -32.76
CA GLU A 456 24.39 4.64 -32.46
C GLU A 456 24.88 4.28 -31.05
N LEU A 457 24.03 4.45 -30.04
CA LEU A 457 24.38 4.13 -28.65
C LEU A 457 24.67 2.63 -28.47
N ARG A 458 23.85 1.75 -29.06
CA ARG A 458 24.05 0.29 -29.00
C ARG A 458 25.32 -0.14 -29.72
N GLU A 459 25.64 0.44 -30.87
CA GLU A 459 26.89 0.18 -31.59
C GLU A 459 28.10 0.65 -30.79
N LEU A 460 28.03 1.83 -30.15
CA LEU A 460 29.10 2.32 -29.29
C LEU A 460 29.43 1.34 -28.15
N ILE A 461 28.39 0.85 -27.46
CA ILE A 461 28.54 -0.15 -26.40
C ILE A 461 29.14 -1.44 -26.97
N GLY A 462 28.64 -1.89 -28.12
CA GLY A 462 29.08 -3.12 -28.76
C GLY A 462 30.50 -3.09 -29.33
N GLN A 463 30.97 -1.92 -29.77
CA GLN A 463 32.34 -1.70 -30.26
C GLN A 463 33.33 -1.47 -29.12
N SER A 464 32.85 -1.17 -27.91
CA SER A 464 33.66 -0.91 -26.73
C SER A 464 33.38 -1.89 -25.57
N PRO A 465 33.25 -3.21 -25.82
CA PRO A 465 32.72 -4.17 -24.85
C PRO A 465 33.51 -4.25 -23.54
N THR A 466 34.82 -4.05 -23.62
CA THR A 466 35.74 -4.12 -22.47
C THR A 466 35.41 -3.09 -21.39
N TYR A 467 34.95 -1.89 -21.77
CA TYR A 467 34.59 -0.85 -20.80
C TYR A 467 33.29 -1.17 -20.06
N PHE A 468 32.40 -1.95 -20.68
CA PHE A 468 31.09 -2.32 -20.12
C PHE A 468 31.08 -3.73 -19.50
N GLY A 469 32.17 -4.48 -19.59
CA GLY A 469 32.23 -5.86 -19.09
C GLY A 469 31.27 -6.80 -19.82
N LEU A 470 31.11 -6.59 -21.13
CA LEU A 470 30.21 -7.35 -22.00
C LEU A 470 31.01 -8.27 -22.92
N GLU A 471 30.47 -9.46 -23.16
CA GLU A 471 31.05 -10.46 -24.05
C GLU A 471 30.02 -10.93 -25.08
N GLY A 472 30.49 -11.46 -26.19
CA GLY A 472 29.70 -12.18 -27.19
C GLY A 472 29.54 -13.65 -26.82
N ARG A 473 28.62 -14.33 -27.52
CA ARG A 473 28.15 -15.69 -27.19
C ARG A 473 29.26 -16.76 -27.08
N ASN A 474 30.34 -16.62 -27.84
CA ASN A 474 31.46 -17.56 -27.88
C ASN A 474 32.76 -16.97 -27.29
N GLY A 475 32.65 -15.94 -26.44
CA GLY A 475 33.82 -15.17 -25.96
C GLY A 475 34.37 -14.19 -27.00
N GLU A 476 33.57 -13.86 -28.02
CA GLU A 476 33.87 -12.79 -28.98
C GLU A 476 33.81 -11.44 -28.26
N ASN A 477 34.63 -10.47 -28.67
CA ASN A 477 34.49 -9.09 -28.18
C ASN A 477 33.20 -8.48 -28.76
N GLY A 478 32.27 -8.05 -27.91
CA GLY A 478 31.10 -7.28 -28.34
C GLY A 478 29.77 -7.96 -28.01
N TYR A 479 28.83 -7.90 -28.96
CA TYR A 479 27.55 -8.59 -28.89
C TYR A 479 27.42 -9.63 -29.99
N TYR A 480 26.64 -10.68 -29.72
CA TYR A 480 26.23 -11.62 -30.75
C TYR A 480 25.05 -11.06 -31.53
N LYS A 481 25.21 -10.88 -32.85
CA LYS A 481 24.17 -10.36 -33.74
C LYS A 481 23.53 -11.50 -34.51
N HIS A 482 22.20 -11.56 -34.50
CA HIS A 482 21.46 -12.43 -35.40
C HIS A 482 20.12 -11.80 -35.81
N LYS A 483 19.57 -12.26 -36.94
CA LYS A 483 18.30 -11.75 -37.47
C LYS A 483 17.15 -12.66 -37.06
N VAL A 484 16.06 -12.05 -36.62
CA VAL A 484 14.79 -12.73 -36.40
C VAL A 484 13.67 -11.92 -37.03
N ASN A 485 12.90 -12.52 -37.94
CA ASN A 485 11.80 -11.85 -38.67
C ASN A 485 12.18 -10.48 -39.25
N ASN A 486 13.37 -10.37 -39.84
CA ASN A 486 13.98 -9.15 -40.40
C ASN A 486 14.46 -8.08 -39.40
N PHE A 487 14.32 -8.30 -38.09
CA PHE A 487 14.87 -7.41 -37.07
C PHE A 487 16.24 -7.89 -36.59
N ASP A 488 17.10 -6.92 -36.25
CA ASP A 488 18.44 -7.17 -35.72
C ASP A 488 18.37 -7.37 -34.20
N LEU A 489 18.47 -8.63 -33.77
CA LEU A 489 18.59 -9.01 -32.37
C LEU A 489 20.07 -9.01 -31.97
N ARG A 490 20.37 -8.44 -30.80
CA ARG A 490 21.72 -8.38 -30.23
C ARG A 490 21.71 -8.96 -28.83
N GLU A 491 22.61 -9.89 -28.57
CA GLU A 491 22.80 -10.49 -27.25
C GLU A 491 24.17 -10.08 -26.70
N PHE A 492 24.16 -9.39 -25.58
CA PHE A 492 25.32 -9.09 -24.76
C PHE A 492 25.35 -10.06 -23.59
N TRP A 493 26.54 -10.51 -23.20
CA TRP A 493 26.70 -11.47 -22.13
C TRP A 493 27.52 -10.88 -20.99
N SER A 494 27.12 -11.16 -19.76
CA SER A 494 27.86 -10.77 -18.58
C SER A 494 27.58 -11.71 -17.42
N ARG A 495 28.63 -12.20 -16.77
CA ARG A 495 28.53 -12.98 -15.53
C ARG A 495 27.88 -12.23 -14.37
N PHE A 496 27.74 -10.91 -14.49
CA PHE A 496 27.10 -10.07 -13.49
C PHE A 496 25.57 -10.05 -13.63
N VAL A 497 25.01 -10.68 -14.66
CA VAL A 497 23.56 -10.85 -14.81
C VAL A 497 23.14 -12.20 -14.20
N PRO A 498 22.41 -12.21 -13.07
CA PRO A 498 22.04 -13.43 -12.39
C PRO A 498 21.17 -14.35 -13.24
N GLY A 499 21.36 -15.66 -13.05
CA GLY A 499 20.61 -16.77 -13.62
C GLY A 499 20.84 -17.03 -15.10
N THR A 500 20.91 -15.98 -15.90
CA THR A 500 20.87 -16.07 -17.37
C THR A 500 22.19 -15.66 -18.01
N GLY A 501 22.90 -14.70 -17.43
CA GLY A 501 24.06 -14.07 -18.05
C GLY A 501 23.74 -13.20 -19.27
N VAL A 502 22.47 -13.08 -19.70
CA VAL A 502 22.08 -12.45 -20.98
C VAL A 502 21.58 -11.03 -20.77
N ILE A 503 21.92 -10.14 -21.68
CA ILE A 503 21.15 -8.94 -22.00
C ILE A 503 20.87 -8.95 -23.51
N ALA A 504 19.64 -9.24 -23.87
CA ALA A 504 19.19 -9.23 -25.25
C ALA A 504 18.47 -7.92 -25.56
N THR A 505 18.67 -7.41 -26.77
CA THR A 505 18.00 -6.19 -27.24
C THR A 505 17.49 -6.34 -28.67
N ILE A 506 16.31 -5.79 -28.95
CA ILE A 506 15.70 -5.75 -30.28
C ILE A 506 15.05 -4.38 -30.51
N ASN A 507 15.22 -3.84 -31.72
CA ASN A 507 14.40 -2.75 -32.22
C ASN A 507 13.33 -3.38 -33.11
N THR A 508 12.06 -3.08 -32.85
CA THR A 508 10.94 -3.50 -33.70
C THR A 508 10.49 -2.31 -34.55
N HIS A 509 9.19 -2.10 -34.81
CA HIS A 509 8.74 -0.98 -35.63
C HIS A 509 8.83 0.38 -34.92
N ASP A 510 8.44 0.43 -33.65
CA ASP A 510 8.48 1.65 -32.82
C ASP A 510 8.93 1.36 -31.37
N GLN A 511 9.23 0.09 -31.05
CA GLN A 511 9.66 -0.35 -29.72
C GLN A 511 11.12 -0.74 -29.70
N PHE A 512 11.81 -0.29 -28.65
CA PHE A 512 13.11 -0.79 -28.24
C PHE A 512 12.93 -1.63 -26.97
N ILE A 513 13.21 -2.93 -27.08
CA ILE A 513 12.98 -3.90 -26.01
C ILE A 513 14.32 -4.45 -25.54
N ILE A 514 14.52 -4.43 -24.22
CA ILE A 514 15.67 -4.99 -23.52
C ILE A 514 15.16 -6.14 -22.64
N SER A 515 15.83 -7.29 -22.62
CA SER A 515 15.44 -8.40 -21.74
C SER A 515 16.64 -9.21 -21.29
N ASN A 516 16.52 -9.86 -20.13
CA ASN A 516 17.48 -10.88 -19.69
C ASN A 516 17.31 -12.24 -20.42
N ARG A 517 16.40 -12.35 -21.39
CA ARG A 517 16.19 -13.54 -22.24
C ARG A 517 15.81 -13.14 -23.66
N TYR A 518 16.55 -13.59 -24.67
CA TYR A 518 16.17 -13.30 -26.07
C TYR A 518 14.83 -13.93 -26.46
N LYS A 519 14.47 -15.10 -25.91
CA LYS A 519 13.18 -15.76 -26.19
C LYS A 519 12.00 -14.91 -25.69
N MET A 520 12.19 -14.14 -24.63
CA MET A 520 11.19 -13.19 -24.14
C MET A 520 10.99 -12.01 -25.08
N LEU A 521 12.05 -11.52 -25.72
CA LEU A 521 11.90 -10.50 -26.77
C LEU A 521 11.01 -11.00 -27.90
N MET A 522 11.19 -12.27 -28.30
CA MET A 522 10.39 -12.88 -29.35
C MET A 522 8.94 -13.11 -28.94
N ASP A 523 8.73 -13.50 -27.70
CA ASP A 523 7.40 -13.67 -27.14
C ASP A 523 6.63 -12.34 -27.10
N ILE A 524 7.26 -11.29 -26.57
CA ILE A 524 6.71 -9.92 -26.58
C ILE A 524 6.42 -9.48 -28.02
N TYR A 525 7.36 -9.64 -28.94
CA TYR A 525 7.16 -9.26 -30.35
C TYR A 525 5.94 -9.96 -30.97
N LYS A 526 5.81 -11.28 -30.79
CA LYS A 526 4.69 -12.05 -31.36
C LYS A 526 3.37 -11.68 -30.69
N THR A 527 3.37 -11.46 -29.39
CA THR A 527 2.22 -10.99 -28.64
C THR A 527 1.77 -9.61 -29.14
N THR A 528 2.69 -8.66 -29.32
CA THR A 528 2.39 -7.33 -29.87
C THR A 528 1.87 -7.38 -31.31
N THR A 529 2.54 -8.11 -32.20
CA THR A 529 2.31 -8.02 -33.66
C THR A 529 1.30 -9.03 -34.22
N ILE A 530 1.28 -10.25 -33.69
CA ILE A 530 0.41 -11.33 -34.16
C ILE A 530 -0.84 -11.43 -33.28
N GLY A 531 -0.64 -11.59 -31.96
CA GLY A 531 -1.73 -11.80 -31.00
C GLY A 531 -2.54 -13.08 -31.25
N GLY A 532 -3.72 -13.16 -30.61
CA GLY A 532 -4.65 -14.28 -30.77
C GLY A 532 -4.39 -15.45 -29.80
N ARG A 533 -4.99 -16.62 -30.07
CA ARG A 533 -4.96 -17.77 -29.14
C ARG A 533 -3.57 -18.37 -28.93
N GLU A 534 -2.68 -18.25 -29.93
CA GLU A 534 -1.30 -18.75 -29.83
C GLU A 534 -0.37 -17.77 -29.09
N HIS A 535 -0.73 -16.49 -29.07
CA HIS A 535 0.02 -15.40 -28.44
C HIS A 535 -0.94 -14.50 -27.64
N PRO A 536 -1.51 -15.04 -26.54
CA PRO A 536 -2.52 -14.33 -25.77
C PRO A 536 -1.92 -13.10 -25.07
N ARG A 537 -2.73 -12.04 -24.99
CA ARG A 537 -2.32 -10.72 -24.50
C ARG A 537 -2.94 -10.44 -23.15
N LEU A 538 -2.20 -9.74 -22.29
CA LEU A 538 -2.74 -9.19 -21.05
C LEU A 538 -3.96 -8.29 -21.33
N SER A 539 -3.93 -7.49 -22.40
CA SER A 539 -5.06 -6.62 -22.78
C SER A 539 -6.33 -7.37 -23.20
N SER A 540 -6.28 -8.70 -23.35
CA SER A 540 -7.43 -9.55 -23.64
C SER A 540 -7.88 -10.40 -22.45
N ARG A 541 -7.19 -10.30 -21.30
CA ARG A 541 -7.50 -11.05 -20.09
C ARG A 541 -8.76 -10.45 -19.42
N PRO A 542 -9.83 -11.24 -19.17
CA PRO A 542 -11.08 -10.73 -18.60
C PRO A 542 -10.88 -9.99 -17.27
N GLU A 543 -10.15 -10.59 -16.33
CA GLU A 543 -9.86 -9.97 -15.01
C GLU A 543 -9.15 -8.62 -15.15
N PHE A 544 -8.19 -8.51 -16.08
CA PHE A 544 -7.49 -7.25 -16.31
C PHE A 544 -8.42 -6.17 -16.87
N LEU A 545 -9.32 -6.55 -17.80
CA LEU A 545 -10.29 -5.64 -18.41
C LEU A 545 -11.31 -5.13 -17.38
N GLU A 546 -11.85 -6.03 -16.58
CA GLU A 546 -12.83 -5.73 -15.53
C GLU A 546 -12.23 -4.78 -14.49
N LEU A 547 -11.06 -5.13 -13.94
CA LEU A 547 -10.39 -4.30 -12.95
C LEU A 547 -9.97 -2.94 -13.52
N LEU A 548 -9.53 -2.88 -14.78
CA LEU A 548 -9.18 -1.60 -15.41
C LEU A 548 -10.40 -0.71 -15.57
N SER A 549 -11.55 -1.27 -15.96
CA SER A 549 -12.78 -0.50 -16.18
C SER A 549 -13.32 0.17 -14.92
N ASP A 550 -13.02 -0.40 -13.75
CA ASP A 550 -13.44 0.11 -12.44
C ASP A 550 -12.43 1.09 -11.80
N THR A 551 -11.36 1.50 -12.51
CA THR A 551 -10.33 2.41 -11.96
C THR A 551 -10.49 3.85 -12.44
N VAL A 552 -9.65 4.76 -11.92
CA VAL A 552 -9.52 6.13 -12.44
C VAL A 552 -9.37 6.15 -13.98
N PRO A 553 -10.04 7.08 -14.68
CA PRO A 553 -10.11 7.10 -16.16
C PRO A 553 -8.77 7.41 -16.84
N SER A 554 -7.82 7.97 -16.08
CA SER A 554 -6.48 8.29 -16.58
C SER A 554 -5.43 8.15 -15.49
N ALA A 555 -4.22 7.77 -15.86
CA ALA A 555 -3.09 7.61 -14.94
C ALA A 555 -1.75 7.97 -15.61
N ASN A 556 -0.70 8.09 -14.80
CA ASN A 556 0.70 8.19 -15.23
C ASN A 556 1.49 6.91 -14.89
N MET A 557 0.96 6.10 -13.97
CA MET A 557 1.55 4.84 -13.54
C MET A 557 0.46 3.77 -13.51
N LEU A 558 0.77 2.58 -14.00
CA LEU A 558 -0.07 1.40 -13.90
C LEU A 558 0.80 0.24 -13.44
N VAL A 559 0.32 -0.54 -12.49
CA VAL A 559 0.93 -1.79 -12.05
C VAL A 559 -0.14 -2.87 -12.02
N TRP A 560 0.07 -3.92 -12.78
CA TRP A 560 -0.67 -5.16 -12.75
C TRP A 560 0.22 -6.26 -12.19
N MET A 561 -0.34 -7.10 -11.31
CA MET A 561 0.34 -8.28 -10.81
C MET A 561 -0.62 -9.48 -10.76
N ASP A 562 -0.10 -10.63 -11.17
CA ASP A 562 -0.68 -11.95 -10.95
C ASP A 562 0.32 -12.74 -10.10
N PRO A 563 0.15 -12.75 -8.76
CA PRO A 563 1.08 -13.42 -7.86
C PRO A 563 1.19 -14.93 -8.15
N GLN A 564 0.12 -15.58 -8.58
CA GLN A 564 0.10 -17.01 -8.88
C GLN A 564 1.08 -17.35 -10.01
N ARG A 565 1.22 -16.46 -10.98
CA ARG A 565 2.22 -16.58 -12.07
C ARG A 565 3.65 -16.32 -11.62
N ALA A 566 3.89 -15.83 -10.41
CA ALA A 566 5.24 -15.63 -9.88
C ALA A 566 5.73 -16.82 -9.03
N ARG A 567 4.81 -17.71 -8.60
CA ARG A 567 5.00 -18.66 -7.51
C ARG A 567 6.26 -19.49 -7.64
N LYS A 568 6.45 -20.19 -8.76
CA LYS A 568 7.54 -21.16 -8.93
C LYS A 568 8.90 -20.49 -8.82
N THR A 569 9.03 -19.30 -9.41
CA THR A 569 10.27 -18.52 -9.38
C THR A 569 10.54 -17.99 -7.98
N LEU A 570 9.53 -17.44 -7.30
CA LEU A 570 9.67 -16.96 -5.91
C LEU A 570 10.04 -18.08 -4.94
N GLU A 571 9.40 -19.24 -5.04
CA GLU A 571 9.70 -20.41 -4.20
C GLU A 571 11.14 -20.89 -4.42
N SER A 572 11.59 -20.90 -5.67
CA SER A 572 12.97 -21.27 -6.02
C SER A 572 14.00 -20.26 -5.51
N GLN A 573 13.63 -18.98 -5.44
CA GLN A 573 14.49 -17.89 -4.94
C GLN A 573 14.51 -17.78 -3.40
N ALA A 574 13.65 -18.50 -2.68
CA ALA A 574 13.51 -18.34 -1.23
C ALA A 574 14.83 -18.62 -0.47
N GLU A 575 15.58 -19.64 -0.89
CA GLU A 575 16.86 -19.99 -0.27
C GLU A 575 17.95 -18.96 -0.56
N ASP A 576 18.06 -18.49 -1.79
CA ASP A 576 19.04 -17.46 -2.18
C ASP A 576 18.74 -16.13 -1.47
N TRP A 577 17.48 -15.72 -1.42
CA TRP A 577 17.03 -14.56 -0.65
C TRP A 577 17.42 -14.69 0.83
N ALA A 578 17.17 -15.85 1.44
CA ALA A 578 17.54 -16.09 2.83
C ALA A 578 19.06 -16.02 3.04
N ARG A 579 19.87 -16.51 2.11
CA ARG A 579 21.35 -16.43 2.19
C ARG A 579 21.85 -14.98 2.12
N GLU A 580 21.29 -14.18 1.23
CA GLU A 580 21.62 -12.75 1.12
C GLU A 580 21.25 -11.97 2.39
N HIS A 581 20.12 -12.32 3.00
CA HIS A 581 19.60 -11.61 4.17
C HIS A 581 20.06 -12.22 5.51
N ALA A 582 20.65 -13.41 5.52
CA ALA A 582 21.05 -14.10 6.76
C ALA A 582 22.08 -13.35 7.60
N ALA A 583 22.91 -12.52 6.96
CA ALA A 583 23.89 -11.68 7.65
C ALA A 583 23.30 -10.37 8.19
N THR A 584 22.10 -9.97 7.75
CA THR A 584 21.45 -8.73 8.18
C THR A 584 21.05 -8.83 9.65
N GLY A 585 21.39 -7.84 10.48
CA GLY A 585 21.11 -7.86 11.93
C GLY A 585 22.24 -8.40 12.82
N ILE A 586 23.42 -8.73 12.26
CA ILE A 586 24.61 -8.92 13.10
C ILE A 586 25.19 -7.54 13.46
N ASP A 587 25.15 -7.17 14.74
CA ASP A 587 25.89 -6.03 15.26
C ASP A 587 27.38 -6.39 15.39
N TRP A 588 28.13 -6.17 14.31
CA TRP A 588 29.57 -6.44 14.25
C TRP A 588 30.36 -5.58 15.25
N GLY A 589 29.92 -4.36 15.53
CA GLY A 589 30.59 -3.45 16.45
C GLY A 589 30.55 -4.00 17.87
N ARG A 590 29.36 -4.39 18.33
CA ARG A 590 29.17 -5.04 19.62
C ARG A 590 29.86 -6.39 19.69
N LYS A 591 29.67 -7.25 18.69
CA LYS A 591 30.25 -8.61 18.70
C LYS A 591 31.78 -8.59 18.69
N ARG A 592 32.39 -7.69 17.90
CA ARG A 592 33.85 -7.50 17.90
C ARG A 592 34.35 -7.02 19.25
N ALA A 593 33.67 -6.06 19.88
CA ALA A 593 34.03 -5.57 21.21
C ALA A 593 33.95 -6.68 22.29
N GLU A 594 32.92 -7.53 22.23
CA GLU A 594 32.77 -8.68 23.13
C GLU A 594 33.95 -9.66 23.02
N GLU A 595 34.38 -10.03 21.80
CA GLU A 595 35.49 -10.96 21.60
C GLU A 595 36.86 -10.32 21.89
N GLU A 596 37.05 -9.04 21.54
CA GLU A 596 38.26 -8.29 21.91
C GLU A 596 38.42 -8.22 23.44
N ASN A 597 37.35 -7.97 24.19
CA ASN A 597 37.39 -7.92 25.66
C ASN A 597 37.77 -9.27 26.29
N LYS A 598 37.44 -10.40 25.65
CA LYS A 598 37.87 -11.74 26.11
C LYS A 598 39.33 -12.03 25.80
N LEU A 599 39.81 -11.61 24.64
CA LEU A 599 41.16 -11.93 24.15
C LEU A 599 42.25 -10.99 24.67
N ILE A 600 41.93 -9.72 24.92
CA ILE A 600 42.91 -8.72 25.42
C ILE A 600 43.59 -9.18 26.72
N PRO A 601 42.87 -9.64 27.77
CA PRO A 601 43.51 -10.12 29.00
C PRO A 601 44.41 -11.36 28.80
N GLN A 602 44.12 -12.18 27.78
CA GLN A 602 44.84 -13.42 27.49
C GLN A 602 46.12 -13.15 26.67
N LEU A 603 46.03 -12.28 25.67
CA LEU A 603 47.12 -11.95 24.75
C LEU A 603 48.02 -10.82 25.28
N PHE A 604 47.46 -9.89 26.06
CA PHE A 604 48.15 -8.69 26.56
C PHE A 604 47.78 -8.40 28.03
N PRO A 605 48.26 -9.22 29.00
CA PRO A 605 47.93 -9.05 30.41
C PRO A 605 48.26 -7.63 30.92
N GLY A 606 47.31 -7.03 31.65
CA GLY A 606 47.48 -5.71 32.28
C GLY A 606 47.40 -4.50 31.34
N ARG A 607 47.06 -4.69 30.06
CA ARG A 607 46.88 -3.59 29.09
C ARG A 607 45.42 -3.46 28.65
N GLY A 608 44.93 -2.23 28.57
CA GLY A 608 43.62 -1.93 27.99
C GLY A 608 43.67 -1.76 26.46
N ARG A 609 42.51 -1.83 25.79
CA ARG A 609 42.36 -1.68 24.32
C ARG A 609 43.09 -0.43 23.77
N GLY A 610 42.97 0.71 24.45
CA GLY A 610 43.60 1.97 24.06
C GLY A 610 45.12 2.03 24.27
N GLN A 611 45.72 1.05 24.97
CA GLN A 611 47.13 1.00 25.32
C GLN A 611 47.94 0.03 24.44
N LEU A 612 47.29 -0.61 23.46
CA LEU A 612 47.94 -1.53 22.53
C LEU A 612 48.73 -0.76 21.47
N THR A 613 49.98 -1.20 21.23
CA THR A 613 50.79 -0.71 20.10
C THR A 613 50.22 -1.20 18.77
N ARG A 614 50.65 -0.63 17.64
CA ARG A 614 50.18 -1.03 16.29
C ARG A 614 50.34 -2.53 16.05
N ASP A 615 51.51 -3.10 16.29
CA ASP A 615 51.78 -4.53 16.11
C ASP A 615 50.93 -5.42 17.04
N GLN A 616 50.57 -4.93 18.23
CA GLN A 616 49.69 -5.65 19.16
C GLN A 616 48.23 -5.61 18.70
N ARG A 617 47.77 -4.51 18.09
CA ARG A 617 46.45 -4.43 17.45
C ARG A 617 46.36 -5.35 16.25
N ASP A 618 47.42 -5.43 15.44
CA ASP A 618 47.44 -6.35 14.30
C ASP A 618 47.37 -7.81 14.76
N LYS A 619 48.07 -8.17 15.85
CA LYS A 619 47.95 -9.50 16.49
C LYS A 619 46.57 -9.76 17.08
N LEU A 620 45.93 -8.75 17.70
CA LEU A 620 44.56 -8.86 18.21
C LEU A 620 43.56 -9.08 17.07
N ASN A 621 43.67 -8.29 15.99
CA ASN A 621 42.82 -8.42 14.80
C ASN A 621 42.97 -9.81 14.18
N ALA A 622 44.20 -10.29 13.98
CA ALA A 622 44.46 -11.62 13.45
C ALA A 622 43.88 -12.77 14.32
N ALA A 623 43.70 -12.54 15.62
CA ALA A 623 43.06 -13.51 16.53
C ALA A 623 41.52 -13.40 16.54
N VAL A 624 40.98 -12.19 16.40
CA VAL A 624 39.54 -11.90 16.44
C VAL A 624 38.85 -12.22 15.12
N ASP A 625 39.48 -11.89 13.98
CA ASP A 625 38.85 -12.01 12.65
C ASP A 625 38.44 -13.47 12.31
N PRO A 626 39.21 -14.53 12.62
CA PRO A 626 38.76 -15.91 12.45
C PRO A 626 37.53 -16.27 13.29
N ILE A 627 37.47 -15.80 14.54
CA ILE A 627 36.32 -16.02 15.44
C ILE A 627 35.07 -15.34 14.90
N LEU A 628 35.20 -14.09 14.42
CA LEU A 628 34.09 -13.39 13.79
C LEU A 628 33.62 -14.09 12.50
N THR A 629 34.54 -14.66 11.73
CA THR A 629 34.23 -15.43 10.51
C THR A 629 33.49 -16.74 10.83
N GLU A 630 33.94 -17.47 11.86
CA GLU A 630 33.27 -18.69 12.33
C GLU A 630 31.89 -18.38 12.92
N TYR A 631 31.78 -17.30 13.70
CA TYR A 631 30.51 -16.80 14.21
C TYR A 631 29.56 -16.44 13.06
N ARG A 632 30.03 -15.69 12.05
CA ARG A 632 29.26 -15.37 10.84
C ARG A 632 28.69 -16.62 10.20
N THR A 633 29.55 -17.60 9.97
CA THR A 633 29.19 -18.85 9.28
C THR A 633 28.16 -19.64 10.07
N SER A 634 28.35 -19.75 11.39
CA SER A 634 27.44 -20.45 12.29
C SER A 634 26.08 -19.75 12.41
N PHE A 635 26.10 -18.42 12.59
CA PHE A 635 24.91 -17.58 12.67
C PHE A 635 24.07 -17.66 11.39
N ILE A 636 24.71 -17.50 10.22
CA ILE A 636 24.04 -17.63 8.92
C ILE A 636 23.42 -19.01 8.78
N LYS A 637 24.18 -20.07 9.08
CA LYS A 637 23.69 -21.45 8.94
C LYS A 637 22.48 -21.74 9.83
N GLN A 638 22.46 -21.19 11.04
CA GLN A 638 21.34 -21.35 11.98
C GLN A 638 20.11 -20.56 11.55
N ARG A 639 20.29 -19.39 10.93
CA ARG A 639 19.21 -18.47 10.60
C ARG A 639 18.55 -18.71 9.23
N ILE A 640 19.27 -19.32 8.28
CA ILE A 640 18.73 -19.60 6.94
C ILE A 640 17.38 -20.35 6.98
N PRO A 641 17.21 -21.45 7.74
CA PRO A 641 15.94 -22.18 7.76
C PRO A 641 14.74 -21.33 8.18
N ASP A 642 14.93 -20.43 9.15
CA ASP A 642 13.88 -19.54 9.63
C ASP A 642 13.54 -18.48 8.57
N LEU A 643 14.55 -17.86 7.95
CA LEU A 643 14.35 -16.89 6.87
C LEU A 643 13.71 -17.50 5.62
N VAL A 644 14.05 -18.74 5.27
CA VAL A 644 13.39 -19.46 4.17
C VAL A 644 11.92 -19.67 4.50
N ARG A 645 11.61 -20.10 5.73
CA ARG A 645 10.22 -20.30 6.17
C ARG A 645 9.44 -18.98 6.14
N ASP A 646 10.04 -17.89 6.61
CA ASP A 646 9.43 -16.56 6.57
C ASP A 646 9.19 -16.10 5.13
N LYS A 647 10.14 -16.36 4.22
CA LYS A 647 9.96 -16.01 2.80
C LYS A 647 8.88 -16.85 2.13
N GLN A 648 8.84 -18.16 2.39
CA GLN A 648 7.81 -19.06 1.87
C GLN A 648 6.41 -18.64 2.33
N ARG A 649 6.28 -18.19 3.59
CA ARG A 649 5.03 -17.62 4.12
C ARG A 649 4.62 -16.34 3.38
N GLN A 650 5.55 -15.40 3.17
CA GLN A 650 5.27 -14.18 2.39
C GLN A 650 4.79 -14.50 0.97
N ILE A 651 5.36 -15.55 0.36
CA ILE A 651 4.94 -16.04 -0.95
C ILE A 651 3.52 -16.58 -0.84
N ALA A 652 3.23 -17.48 0.11
CA ALA A 652 1.91 -18.03 0.34
C ALA A 652 0.84 -16.94 0.54
N TYR A 653 1.13 -15.89 1.30
CA TYR A 653 0.23 -14.73 1.46
C TYR A 653 -0.01 -14.01 0.14
N SER A 654 1.05 -13.78 -0.63
CA SER A 654 0.90 -13.15 -1.95
C SER A 654 0.03 -14.02 -2.87
N MET A 655 0.06 -15.34 -2.71
CA MET A 655 -0.76 -16.27 -3.49
C MET A 655 -2.25 -16.22 -3.11
N SER A 656 -2.64 -15.65 -1.96
CA SER A 656 -4.07 -15.46 -1.68
C SER A 656 -4.71 -14.42 -2.61
N CYS A 657 -3.90 -13.55 -3.22
CA CYS A 657 -4.34 -12.60 -4.23
C CYS A 657 -4.24 -13.22 -5.63
N THR A 658 -5.35 -13.19 -6.38
CA THR A 658 -5.40 -13.70 -7.76
C THR A 658 -5.05 -12.61 -8.79
N ALA A 659 -5.37 -11.37 -8.48
CA ALA A 659 -5.10 -10.21 -9.31
C ALA A 659 -4.95 -8.95 -8.46
N PHE A 660 -3.95 -8.14 -8.80
CA PHE A 660 -3.74 -6.81 -8.25
C PHE A 660 -3.59 -5.81 -9.40
N LEU A 661 -4.34 -4.72 -9.35
CA LEU A 661 -4.21 -3.60 -10.26
C LEU A 661 -4.11 -2.28 -9.47
N ALA A 662 -3.10 -1.48 -9.75
CA ALA A 662 -2.99 -0.12 -9.23
C ALA A 662 -2.76 0.89 -10.35
N LEU A 663 -3.54 1.97 -10.36
CA LEU A 663 -3.37 3.12 -11.24
C LEU A 663 -3.12 4.37 -10.40
N ILE A 664 -2.09 5.13 -10.74
CA ILE A 664 -1.73 6.38 -10.06
C ILE A 664 -1.69 7.50 -11.08
N ARG A 665 -2.53 8.52 -10.85
CA ARG A 665 -2.51 9.80 -11.52
C ARG A 665 -1.76 10.80 -10.64
N LEU A 666 -0.65 11.35 -11.13
CA LEU A 666 0.15 12.34 -10.41
C LEU A 666 0.05 13.68 -11.13
N GLU A 667 -0.30 14.72 -10.40
CA GLU A 667 -0.42 16.09 -10.89
C GLU A 667 0.31 17.05 -9.95
N PRO A 668 0.68 18.27 -10.38
CA PRO A 668 1.52 19.15 -9.55
C PRO A 668 0.86 19.62 -8.25
N ARG A 669 -0.47 19.48 -8.11
CA ARG A 669 -1.23 19.89 -6.93
C ARG A 669 -2.00 18.75 -6.27
N SER A 670 -2.09 17.60 -6.93
CA SER A 670 -2.99 16.53 -6.53
C SER A 670 -2.54 15.18 -7.07
N PHE A 671 -3.08 14.12 -6.48
CA PHE A 671 -2.98 12.78 -7.03
C PHE A 671 -4.31 12.05 -6.91
N SER A 672 -4.46 11.02 -7.72
CA SER A 672 -5.52 10.02 -7.57
C SER A 672 -4.91 8.63 -7.66
N LEU A 673 -5.34 7.74 -6.76
CA LEU A 673 -4.93 6.36 -6.68
C LEU A 673 -6.18 5.50 -6.78
N SER A 674 -6.17 4.54 -7.70
CA SER A 674 -7.09 3.39 -7.65
C SER A 674 -6.27 2.14 -7.44
N LEU A 675 -6.68 1.31 -6.49
CA LEU A 675 -6.14 -0.02 -6.25
C LEU A 675 -7.30 -1.01 -6.20
N ARG A 676 -7.13 -2.12 -6.89
CA ARG A 676 -8.08 -3.23 -6.91
C ARG A 676 -7.34 -4.52 -6.63
N THR A 677 -7.90 -5.33 -5.76
CA THR A 677 -7.39 -6.67 -5.46
C THR A 677 -8.52 -7.67 -5.47
N VAL A 678 -8.24 -8.85 -6.00
CA VAL A 678 -9.18 -9.95 -6.02
C VAL A 678 -8.66 -11.06 -5.12
N PHE A 679 -9.42 -11.33 -4.06
CA PHE A 679 -9.18 -12.46 -3.17
C PHE A 679 -10.26 -13.49 -3.46
N PRO A 680 -9.92 -14.74 -3.82
CA PRO A 680 -10.89 -15.81 -3.96
C PRO A 680 -11.40 -16.15 -2.55
N LEU A 681 -12.52 -15.53 -2.16
CA LEU A 681 -13.19 -15.88 -0.91
C LEU A 681 -13.92 -17.22 -1.11
N PRO A 682 -13.71 -18.22 -0.24
CA PRO A 682 -14.51 -19.44 -0.28
C PRO A 682 -15.98 -19.09 -0.01
N GLU A 683 -16.89 -19.68 -0.80
CA GLU A 683 -18.34 -19.53 -0.65
C GLU A 683 -18.86 -19.96 0.74
#